data_AF-A0A9W9CLS8-F1
#
_entry.id   AF-A0A9W9CLS8-F1
#
_cell.length_a   1.000
_cell.length_b   1.000
_cell.length_c   1.000
_cell.angle_alpha   90.00
_cell.angle_beta   90.00
_cell.angle_gamma   90.00
#
_symmetry.space_group_name_H-M   'P 1'
#
loop_
_entity.id
_entity.type
_entity.pdbx_description
1 polymer ?
#
loop_
_entity_poly.entity_id
_entity_poly.type
_entity_poly.pdbx_seq_one_letter_code
_entity_poly.pdbx_strand_id
1 'polypeptide(L)'
;MEQRRAEADEFYYRISPLPMADDLRNIQRQAFSGMMWCKQYYHFVWDQWANGDPGMPPPPPNRKAIRNKEWKHMYLDDILSMPDSWEYPFFAAWDSAFHCIPLAMIDPDFAKKQLDLFTREWYMHPNGQLPAYEWNFGDVNPPVHAWSLFRVFKIERKMYGREDFDCLERVFQKLLLNFTWWVNRKDADGKNIFEGGFLGLDNIGIFNRSDPLPTGGVLEQADSTGWMGFYCLNMLNICLELAKRRRIYEDMASKFFEHFIMISDAMQYRSGGESKPLWNEEDGFYYDAISWGGPWSHQMPVRSLVGLIPLYSTLTLEPEVINRLPSFKKRVEWFINNRKETAERNIASMKKRGQGNRLLLSLVSEDRLKRIMQRMLDEDEFLADHGIRSLSKFHKDHPYSMDVNGQKYEVAYLPGDSDSGLFGGNSNWRGPIWMAVNFLLIESCQRFHLYYGNDLKVECPTGSGDYMHLGHVAEELQHRLQHLFARGDDGRRAINDGNQMLDFDPNWKDYMWYHEFFDGDTGRGLGATHQCGWTGLIAKMIHDTGMTCRLPQTPRTPTGAAAHYFDDIFTSTGKPKKPAHLRRSSTSRSIGFRSDWETSTNGDEDEVMSPIRRKNSVGVADEEAIKQRLESDQRLNHYVSGQLRRIKTGMQDYEPDEFETMTDGASEEKPARGRSNGHKDGGDYFEQDPYFTR
;
A
#
# COMPACT_ATOMS: atom_id res chain seq x y z
N MET A 1 -31.45 1.88 24.57
CA MET A 1 -29.98 1.76 24.44
C MET A 1 -29.48 0.35 24.69
N GLU A 2 -29.83 -0.29 25.80
CA GLU A 2 -29.37 -1.67 26.10
C GLU A 2 -29.71 -2.71 25.02
N GLN A 3 -30.92 -2.67 24.45
CA GLN A 3 -31.25 -3.54 23.32
C GLN A 3 -30.29 -3.35 22.14
N ARG A 4 -29.92 -2.10 21.80
CA ARG A 4 -29.00 -1.82 20.69
C ARG A 4 -27.58 -2.29 20.99
N ARG A 5 -27.15 -2.26 22.26
CA ARG A 5 -25.88 -2.84 22.70
C ARG A 5 -25.89 -4.36 22.48
N ALA A 6 -26.92 -5.05 22.95
CA ALA A 6 -27.07 -6.49 22.77
C ALA A 6 -27.12 -6.91 21.28
N GLU A 7 -27.86 -6.17 20.45
CA GLU A 7 -27.90 -6.41 18.99
C GLU A 7 -26.52 -6.21 18.34
N ALA A 8 -25.77 -5.19 18.75
CA ALA A 8 -24.42 -4.94 18.24
C ALA A 8 -23.45 -6.05 18.70
N ASP A 9 -23.54 -6.50 19.96
CA ASP A 9 -22.72 -7.59 20.48
C ASP A 9 -22.99 -8.88 19.70
N GLU A 10 -24.26 -9.20 19.44
CA GLU A 10 -24.65 -10.35 18.64
C GLU A 10 -24.14 -10.25 17.19
N PHE A 11 -24.22 -9.06 16.58
CA PHE A 11 -23.71 -8.82 15.22
C PHE A 11 -22.20 -9.12 15.12
N TYR A 12 -21.38 -8.53 16.00
CA TYR A 12 -19.93 -8.72 15.96
C TYR A 12 -19.51 -10.14 16.38
N TYR A 13 -20.26 -10.78 17.28
CA TYR A 13 -20.01 -12.18 17.62
C TYR A 13 -20.21 -13.11 16.41
N ARG A 14 -21.21 -12.85 15.56
CA ARG A 14 -21.45 -13.65 14.34
C ARG A 14 -20.31 -13.52 13.32
N ILE A 15 -19.64 -12.37 13.25
CA ILE A 15 -18.52 -12.13 12.32
C ILE A 15 -17.29 -12.97 12.72
N SER A 16 -16.98 -13.01 14.01
CA SER A 16 -15.86 -13.78 14.56
C SER A 16 -16.35 -14.67 15.73
N PRO A 17 -17.00 -15.81 15.43
CA PRO A 17 -17.68 -16.63 16.44
C PRO A 17 -16.72 -17.49 17.27
N LEU A 18 -15.45 -17.54 16.86
CA LEU A 18 -14.43 -18.36 17.49
C LEU A 18 -13.91 -17.69 18.78
N PRO A 19 -13.42 -18.50 19.75
CA PRO A 19 -12.90 -17.99 21.00
C PRO A 19 -11.60 -17.22 20.77
N MET A 20 -11.52 -15.99 21.28
CA MET A 20 -10.32 -15.14 21.28
C MET A 20 -10.34 -14.28 22.54
N ALA A 21 -9.19 -13.70 22.91
CA ALA A 21 -9.11 -12.79 24.04
C ALA A 21 -10.09 -11.62 23.89
N ASP A 22 -10.74 -11.21 24.99
CA ASP A 22 -11.70 -10.11 24.99
C ASP A 22 -11.08 -8.80 24.51
N ASP A 23 -9.79 -8.58 24.78
CA ASP A 23 -9.04 -7.43 24.30
C ASP A 23 -8.96 -7.38 22.76
N LEU A 24 -8.59 -8.50 22.12
CA LEU A 24 -8.55 -8.61 20.66
C LEU A 24 -9.95 -8.45 20.05
N ARG A 25 -10.98 -8.99 20.70
CA ARG A 25 -12.38 -8.79 20.27
C ARG A 25 -12.78 -7.32 20.32
N ASN A 26 -12.38 -6.60 21.37
CA ASN A 26 -12.62 -5.17 21.50
C ASN A 26 -11.90 -4.35 20.42
N ILE A 27 -10.62 -4.66 20.16
CA ILE A 27 -9.82 -4.04 19.07
C ILE A 27 -10.49 -4.28 17.71
N GLN A 28 -10.90 -5.51 17.42
CA GLN A 28 -11.57 -5.83 16.15
C GLN A 28 -12.91 -5.09 16.00
N ARG A 29 -13.72 -5.04 17.07
CA ARG A 29 -15.00 -4.33 17.06
C ARG A 29 -14.80 -2.85 16.75
N GLN A 30 -13.84 -2.20 17.41
CA GLN A 30 -13.56 -0.78 17.21
C GLN A 30 -13.01 -0.50 15.82
N ALA A 31 -12.24 -1.41 15.23
CA ALA A 31 -11.78 -1.29 13.85
C ALA A 31 -12.96 -1.34 12.88
N PHE A 32 -13.90 -2.27 13.03
CA PHE A 32 -15.12 -2.28 12.21
C PHE A 32 -15.98 -1.02 12.41
N SER A 33 -16.12 -0.55 13.65
CA SER A 33 -16.81 0.69 13.98
C SER A 33 -16.16 1.89 13.29
N GLY A 34 -14.83 2.00 13.35
CA GLY A 34 -14.06 3.07 12.73
C GLY A 34 -14.19 3.06 11.20
N MET A 35 -14.19 1.90 10.55
CA MET A 35 -14.47 1.79 9.11
C MET A 35 -15.84 2.38 8.75
N MET A 36 -16.86 2.18 9.60
CA MET A 36 -18.19 2.75 9.39
C MET A 36 -18.24 4.26 9.65
N TRP A 37 -17.44 4.75 10.62
CA TRP A 37 -17.33 6.16 10.95
C TRP A 37 -16.58 6.98 9.88
N CYS A 38 -15.67 6.33 9.14
CA CYS A 38 -14.95 6.95 8.02
C CYS A 38 -15.79 7.08 6.75
N LYS A 39 -17.06 6.64 6.74
CA LYS A 39 -17.97 6.86 5.62
C LYS A 39 -18.42 8.33 5.60
N GLN A 40 -17.99 9.09 4.61
CA GLN A 40 -18.32 10.51 4.47
C GLN A 40 -18.97 10.79 3.12
N TYR A 41 -19.97 11.68 3.12
CA TYR A 41 -20.50 12.23 1.88
C TYR A 41 -19.48 13.20 1.29
N TYR A 42 -19.10 12.96 0.04
CA TYR A 42 -18.09 13.74 -0.66
C TYR A 42 -18.69 14.30 -1.95
N HIS A 43 -18.82 15.63 -1.98
CA HIS A 43 -19.35 16.36 -3.13
C HIS A 43 -18.27 17.22 -3.77
N PHE A 44 -17.90 16.92 -5.01
CA PHE A 44 -16.93 17.69 -5.77
C PHE A 44 -17.29 17.70 -7.24
N VAL A 45 -17.57 18.88 -7.79
CA VAL A 45 -17.78 19.07 -9.23
C VAL A 45 -16.66 19.96 -9.75
N TRP A 46 -15.84 19.44 -10.67
CA TRP A 46 -14.68 20.19 -11.17
C TRP A 46 -15.06 21.55 -11.72
N ASP A 47 -16.14 21.64 -12.49
CA ASP A 47 -16.60 22.88 -13.11
C ASP A 47 -16.98 23.94 -12.07
N GLN A 48 -17.72 23.55 -11.03
CA GLN A 48 -18.07 24.43 -9.91
C GLN A 48 -16.82 24.86 -9.13
N TRP A 49 -15.88 23.95 -8.88
CA TRP A 49 -14.62 24.30 -8.23
C TRP A 49 -13.77 25.26 -9.07
N ALA A 50 -13.76 25.09 -10.39
CA ALA A 50 -12.96 25.88 -11.32
C ALA A 50 -13.54 27.27 -11.61
N ASN A 51 -14.87 27.38 -11.72
CA ASN A 51 -15.57 28.61 -12.08
C ASN A 51 -16.16 29.37 -10.88
N GLY A 52 -16.26 28.73 -9.72
CA GLY A 52 -16.98 29.26 -8.57
C GLY A 52 -18.50 29.12 -8.74
N ASP A 53 -19.22 29.46 -7.67
CA ASP A 53 -20.68 29.55 -7.70
C ASP A 53 -21.11 30.78 -8.54
N PRO A 54 -22.01 30.64 -9.53
CA PRO A 54 -22.55 31.77 -10.29
C PRO A 54 -23.14 32.90 -9.43
N GLY A 55 -23.62 32.61 -8.22
CA GLY A 55 -24.18 33.59 -7.28
C GLY A 55 -23.13 34.33 -6.43
N MET A 56 -21.84 33.97 -6.54
CA MET A 56 -20.74 34.54 -5.77
C MET A 56 -19.76 35.29 -6.68
N PRO A 57 -18.87 36.14 -6.13
CA PRO A 57 -17.77 36.70 -6.90
C PRO A 57 -16.94 35.60 -7.57
N PRO A 58 -16.54 35.77 -8.85
CA PRO A 58 -15.76 34.76 -9.54
C PRO A 58 -14.41 34.54 -8.84
N PRO A 59 -13.89 33.30 -8.83
CA PRO A 59 -12.59 33.02 -8.25
C PRO A 59 -11.47 33.69 -9.06
N PRO A 60 -10.25 33.81 -8.48
CA PRO A 60 -9.08 34.30 -9.19
C PRO A 60 -8.87 33.58 -10.54
N PRO A 61 -8.53 34.29 -11.64
CA PRO A 61 -8.41 33.68 -12.97
C PRO A 61 -7.43 32.51 -13.05
N ASN A 62 -6.37 32.53 -12.22
CA ASN A 62 -5.36 31.48 -12.16
C ASN A 62 -5.83 30.21 -11.45
N ARG A 63 -6.99 30.20 -10.76
CA ARG A 63 -7.49 29.03 -10.02
C ARG A 63 -7.57 27.78 -10.90
N LYS A 64 -8.02 27.93 -12.14
CA LYS A 64 -8.16 26.84 -13.13
C LYS A 64 -6.81 26.20 -13.53
N ALA A 65 -5.71 26.90 -13.29
CA ALA A 65 -4.36 26.43 -13.59
C ALA A 65 -3.66 25.78 -12.39
N ILE A 66 -4.27 25.79 -11.19
CA ILE A 66 -3.62 25.30 -9.96
C ILE A 66 -3.48 23.77 -9.95
N ARG A 67 -4.60 23.04 -10.05
CA ARG A 67 -4.62 21.57 -9.97
C ARG A 67 -5.67 20.97 -10.88
N ASN A 68 -5.48 19.70 -11.23
CA ASN A 68 -6.48 18.84 -11.87
C ASN A 68 -7.07 19.38 -13.20
N LYS A 69 -6.34 20.21 -13.95
CA LYS A 69 -6.85 20.86 -15.18
C LYS A 69 -7.30 19.88 -16.28
N GLU A 70 -6.75 18.67 -16.30
CA GLU A 70 -7.09 17.61 -17.25
C GLU A 70 -8.32 16.79 -16.82
N TRP A 71 -8.84 17.01 -15.62
CA TRP A 71 -9.92 16.22 -15.00
C TRP A 71 -11.28 16.93 -15.01
N LYS A 72 -11.58 17.66 -16.07
CA LYS A 72 -12.80 18.50 -16.17
C LYS A 72 -14.12 17.73 -16.11
N HIS A 73 -14.08 16.42 -16.37
CA HIS A 73 -15.22 15.51 -16.34
C HIS A 73 -15.59 15.07 -14.91
N MET A 74 -14.75 15.36 -13.91
CA MET A 74 -14.92 14.87 -12.54
C MET A 74 -16.20 15.41 -11.91
N TYR A 75 -17.08 14.50 -11.50
CA TYR A 75 -18.31 14.79 -10.76
C TYR A 75 -18.48 13.74 -9.66
N LEU A 76 -18.30 14.16 -8.41
CA LEU A 76 -18.33 13.27 -7.25
C LEU A 76 -19.50 13.67 -6.36
N ASP A 77 -20.36 12.70 -6.04
CA ASP A 77 -21.61 12.92 -5.30
C ASP A 77 -22.02 11.64 -4.54
N ASP A 78 -21.06 11.07 -3.82
CA ASP A 78 -21.21 9.75 -3.20
C ASP A 78 -20.76 9.75 -1.74
N ILE A 79 -21.19 8.72 -1.01
CA ILE A 79 -20.58 8.35 0.27
C ILE A 79 -19.33 7.51 -0.02
N LEU A 80 -18.18 8.03 0.38
CA LEU A 80 -16.87 7.39 0.22
C LEU A 80 -16.32 6.94 1.57
N SER A 81 -15.51 5.88 1.56
CA SER A 81 -14.71 5.48 2.71
C SER A 81 -13.41 6.29 2.73
N MET A 82 -13.26 7.19 3.68
CA MET A 82 -12.06 8.03 3.81
C MET A 82 -10.93 7.32 4.55
N PRO A 83 -9.65 7.69 4.33
CA PRO A 83 -8.54 7.20 5.14
C PRO A 83 -8.69 7.57 6.62
N ASP A 84 -9.06 8.82 6.89
CA ASP A 84 -9.26 9.35 8.24
C ASP A 84 -10.47 10.31 8.21
N SER A 85 -11.31 10.28 9.25
CA SER A 85 -12.53 11.10 9.30
C SER A 85 -12.30 12.60 9.56
N TRP A 86 -11.10 12.99 9.98
CA TRP A 86 -10.74 14.33 10.46
C TRP A 86 -9.60 14.95 9.67
N GLU A 87 -8.44 14.28 9.61
CA GLU A 87 -7.22 14.82 8.99
C GLU A 87 -7.17 14.63 7.48
N TYR A 88 -7.80 13.55 7.00
CA TYR A 88 -7.88 13.22 5.58
C TYR A 88 -9.35 13.13 5.11
N PRO A 89 -10.14 14.23 5.15
CA PRO A 89 -11.54 14.25 4.74
C PRO A 89 -11.71 14.24 3.21
N PHE A 90 -10.85 13.50 2.52
CA PHE A 90 -10.81 13.31 1.07
C PHE A 90 -10.46 11.85 0.77
N PHE A 91 -10.81 11.40 -0.43
CA PHE A 91 -10.47 10.03 -0.83
C PHE A 91 -9.01 9.93 -1.28
N ALA A 92 -8.42 8.77 -0.99
CA ALA A 92 -7.27 8.26 -1.71
C ALA A 92 -7.66 6.90 -2.30
N ALA A 93 -7.47 6.74 -3.61
CA ALA A 93 -8.04 5.60 -4.32
C ALA A 93 -7.37 4.28 -3.91
N TRP A 94 -6.05 4.27 -3.71
CA TRP A 94 -5.37 3.04 -3.28
C TRP A 94 -5.73 2.65 -1.84
N ASP A 95 -5.87 3.60 -0.91
CA ASP A 95 -6.39 3.37 0.45
C ASP A 95 -7.75 2.68 0.41
N SER A 96 -8.66 3.16 -0.45
CA SER A 96 -10.01 2.60 -0.62
C SER A 96 -9.99 1.11 -0.94
N ALA A 97 -8.97 0.63 -1.68
CA ALA A 97 -8.81 -0.79 -1.94
C ALA A 97 -8.53 -1.59 -0.65
N PHE A 98 -7.77 -1.04 0.29
CA PHE A 98 -7.53 -1.67 1.59
C PHE A 98 -8.75 -1.56 2.52
N HIS A 99 -9.47 -0.43 2.49
CA HIS A 99 -10.70 -0.22 3.27
C HIS A 99 -11.75 -1.30 2.98
N CYS A 100 -11.86 -1.68 1.72
CA CYS A 100 -12.83 -2.67 1.25
C CYS A 100 -12.64 -4.07 1.86
N ILE A 101 -11.46 -4.40 2.38
CA ILE A 101 -11.19 -5.72 2.98
C ILE A 101 -11.97 -5.92 4.29
N PRO A 102 -11.79 -5.09 5.34
CA PRO A 102 -12.62 -5.19 6.54
C PRO A 102 -14.08 -4.81 6.26
N LEU A 103 -14.36 -3.84 5.36
CA LEU A 103 -15.74 -3.50 5.01
C LEU A 103 -16.50 -4.68 4.41
N ALA A 104 -15.87 -5.51 3.56
CA ALA A 104 -16.53 -6.67 2.97
C ALA A 104 -16.94 -7.74 3.99
N MET A 105 -16.37 -7.73 5.20
CA MET A 105 -16.75 -8.63 6.28
C MET A 105 -18.05 -8.23 6.97
N ILE A 106 -18.47 -6.97 6.85
CA ILE A 106 -19.64 -6.41 7.55
C ILE A 106 -20.70 -5.82 6.60
N ASP A 107 -20.27 -5.31 5.44
CA ASP A 107 -21.06 -4.63 4.42
C ASP A 107 -20.42 -4.82 3.02
N PRO A 108 -20.55 -6.02 2.42
CA PRO A 108 -19.96 -6.32 1.12
C PRO A 108 -20.56 -5.48 -0.01
N ASP A 109 -21.80 -5.01 0.11
CA ASP A 109 -22.43 -4.19 -0.93
C ASP A 109 -21.81 -2.79 -0.98
N PHE A 110 -21.51 -2.18 0.18
CA PHE A 110 -20.75 -0.93 0.21
C PHE A 110 -19.31 -1.12 -0.30
N ALA A 111 -18.60 -2.19 0.13
CA ALA A 111 -17.24 -2.47 -0.34
C ALA A 111 -17.17 -2.61 -1.87
N LYS A 112 -18.11 -3.34 -2.48
CA LYS A 112 -18.23 -3.42 -3.94
C LYS A 112 -18.51 -2.07 -4.58
N LYS A 113 -19.40 -1.25 -3.98
CA LYS A 113 -19.70 0.10 -4.48
C LYS A 113 -18.43 0.96 -4.50
N GLN A 114 -17.62 0.97 -3.44
CA GLN A 114 -16.39 1.78 -3.37
C GLN A 114 -15.42 1.47 -4.52
N LEU A 115 -15.21 0.18 -4.82
CA LEU A 115 -14.33 -0.23 -5.93
C LEU A 115 -14.90 0.08 -7.32
N ASP A 116 -16.24 0.05 -7.44
CA ASP A 116 -16.94 0.38 -8.68
C ASP A 116 -16.90 1.89 -8.98
N LEU A 117 -17.04 2.74 -7.95
CA LEU A 117 -17.09 4.20 -8.07
C LEU A 117 -15.89 4.78 -8.82
N PHE A 118 -14.67 4.44 -8.41
CA PHE A 118 -13.44 4.95 -9.06
C PHE A 118 -13.28 4.53 -10.52
N THR A 119 -14.10 3.58 -10.99
CA THR A 119 -14.10 3.12 -12.38
C THR A 119 -15.22 3.69 -13.25
N ARG A 120 -16.10 4.52 -12.67
CA ARG A 120 -17.19 5.20 -13.38
C ARG A 120 -16.67 6.33 -14.27
N GLU A 121 -17.42 6.64 -15.31
CA GLU A 121 -17.06 7.61 -16.36
C GLU A 121 -16.88 9.04 -15.83
N TRP A 122 -17.47 9.34 -14.67
CA TRP A 122 -17.35 10.63 -13.97
C TRP A 122 -16.29 10.64 -12.86
N TYR A 123 -15.59 9.52 -12.61
CA TYR A 123 -14.42 9.41 -11.73
C TYR A 123 -13.14 9.10 -12.52
N MET A 124 -13.17 8.05 -13.34
CA MET A 124 -12.04 7.57 -14.13
C MET A 124 -11.78 8.52 -15.30
N HIS A 125 -10.51 8.88 -15.51
CA HIS A 125 -10.13 9.67 -16.67
C HIS A 125 -10.44 8.92 -17.97
N PRO A 126 -10.88 9.59 -19.05
CA PRO A 126 -11.15 8.97 -20.35
C PRO A 126 -10.01 8.16 -20.99
N ASN A 127 -8.79 8.30 -20.47
CA ASN A 127 -7.61 7.54 -20.92
C ASN A 127 -7.41 6.22 -20.13
N GLY A 128 -8.27 5.92 -19.15
CA GLY A 128 -8.19 4.75 -18.28
C GLY A 128 -7.53 5.00 -16.91
N GLN A 129 -6.99 6.19 -16.64
CA GLN A 129 -6.36 6.49 -15.35
C GLN A 129 -7.39 6.58 -14.21
N LEU A 130 -7.11 5.91 -13.09
CA LEU A 130 -7.87 6.09 -11.85
C LEU A 130 -7.42 7.38 -11.14
N PRO A 131 -8.33 8.17 -10.56
CA PRO A 131 -7.94 9.36 -9.82
C PRO A 131 -7.18 8.99 -8.55
N ALA A 132 -6.06 9.64 -8.25
CA ALA A 132 -5.28 9.37 -7.04
C ALA A 132 -5.95 9.94 -5.77
N TYR A 133 -5.91 11.26 -5.61
CA TYR A 133 -6.46 12.00 -4.46
C TYR A 133 -6.73 13.47 -4.82
N GLU A 134 -7.45 14.21 -3.95
CA GLU A 134 -8.04 15.51 -4.27
C GLU A 134 -7.06 16.56 -4.83
N TRP A 135 -5.83 16.67 -4.32
CA TRP A 135 -4.88 17.68 -4.79
C TRP A 135 -4.19 17.34 -6.10
N ASN A 136 -4.14 16.07 -6.49
CA ASN A 136 -3.55 15.64 -7.75
C ASN A 136 -4.21 14.36 -8.25
N PHE A 137 -5.35 14.47 -8.94
CA PHE A 137 -6.02 13.29 -9.51
C PHE A 137 -5.13 12.55 -10.52
N GLY A 138 -4.22 13.27 -11.18
CA GLY A 138 -3.28 12.72 -12.17
C GLY A 138 -2.07 12.00 -11.58
N ASP A 139 -1.93 11.95 -10.25
CA ASP A 139 -0.85 11.20 -9.62
C ASP A 139 -0.99 9.69 -9.84
N VAL A 140 0.07 8.96 -9.57
CA VAL A 140 0.13 7.52 -9.77
C VAL A 140 0.13 6.83 -8.42
N ASN A 141 -0.83 5.94 -8.19
CA ASN A 141 -0.91 5.13 -6.99
C ASN A 141 -0.71 3.64 -7.30
N PRO A 142 -0.38 2.82 -6.29
CA PRO A 142 -0.30 1.37 -6.46
C PRO A 142 -1.60 0.79 -7.06
N PRO A 143 -1.52 -0.06 -8.11
CA PRO A 143 -2.68 -0.64 -8.79
C PRO A 143 -3.30 -1.82 -8.01
N VAL A 144 -3.69 -1.59 -6.75
CA VAL A 144 -4.24 -2.61 -5.84
C VAL A 144 -5.75 -2.87 -6.01
N HIS A 145 -6.43 -2.13 -6.88
CA HIS A 145 -7.88 -2.24 -7.09
C HIS A 145 -8.33 -3.65 -7.54
N ALA A 146 -7.62 -4.28 -8.48
CA ALA A 146 -7.96 -5.63 -8.94
C ALA A 146 -7.83 -6.68 -7.84
N TRP A 147 -6.79 -6.54 -7.01
CA TRP A 147 -6.61 -7.39 -5.84
C TRP A 147 -7.78 -7.26 -4.88
N SER A 148 -8.11 -6.02 -4.50
CA SER A 148 -9.20 -5.76 -3.55
C SER A 148 -10.54 -6.28 -4.06
N LEU A 149 -10.88 -6.01 -5.32
CA LEU A 149 -12.10 -6.52 -5.97
C LEU A 149 -12.21 -8.04 -5.83
N PHE A 150 -11.13 -8.75 -6.14
CA PHE A 150 -11.13 -10.20 -6.07
C PHE A 150 -11.17 -10.72 -4.62
N ARG A 151 -10.58 -9.98 -3.67
CA ARG A 151 -10.69 -10.30 -2.24
C ARG A 151 -12.10 -10.09 -1.70
N VAL A 152 -12.74 -8.96 -2.00
CA VAL A 152 -14.14 -8.68 -1.64
C VAL A 152 -15.05 -9.78 -2.17
N PHE A 153 -14.90 -10.16 -3.44
CA PHE A 153 -15.66 -11.24 -4.06
C PHE A 153 -15.49 -12.59 -3.32
N LYS A 154 -14.26 -12.93 -2.90
CA LYS A 154 -13.98 -14.15 -2.12
C LYS A 154 -14.50 -14.08 -0.68
N ILE A 155 -14.41 -12.91 -0.03
CA ILE A 155 -14.91 -12.69 1.32
C ILE A 155 -16.44 -12.84 1.32
N GLU A 156 -17.13 -12.20 0.37
CA GLU A 156 -18.59 -12.32 0.22
C GLU A 156 -19.00 -13.78 0.05
N ARG A 157 -18.31 -14.52 -0.85
CA ARG A 157 -18.54 -15.96 -1.04
C ARG A 157 -18.39 -16.75 0.24
N LYS A 158 -17.30 -16.51 1.00
CA LYS A 158 -16.97 -17.29 2.20
C LYS A 158 -17.92 -16.98 3.37
N MET A 159 -18.23 -15.71 3.59
CA MET A 159 -18.96 -15.26 4.78
C MET A 159 -20.48 -15.21 4.59
N TYR A 160 -20.94 -14.92 3.37
CA TYR A 160 -22.36 -14.71 3.07
C TYR A 160 -22.94 -15.80 2.15
N GLY A 161 -22.11 -16.71 1.62
CA GLY A 161 -22.56 -17.79 0.74
C GLY A 161 -23.10 -17.32 -0.62
N ARG A 162 -22.84 -16.07 -0.99
CA ARG A 162 -23.24 -15.45 -2.26
C ARG A 162 -22.05 -14.76 -2.92
N GLU A 163 -22.17 -14.45 -4.21
CA GLU A 163 -21.10 -13.87 -5.00
C GLU A 163 -21.66 -13.04 -6.16
N ASP A 164 -21.00 -11.93 -6.48
CA ASP A 164 -21.48 -10.96 -7.47
C ASP A 164 -20.58 -10.94 -8.72
N PHE A 165 -20.93 -11.78 -9.69
CA PHE A 165 -20.20 -11.87 -10.95
C PHE A 165 -20.39 -10.64 -11.83
N ASP A 166 -21.54 -9.96 -11.76
CA ASP A 166 -21.82 -8.80 -12.59
C ASP A 166 -20.97 -7.61 -12.16
N CYS A 167 -20.80 -7.41 -10.84
CA CYS A 167 -19.83 -6.45 -10.31
C CYS A 167 -18.39 -6.83 -10.70
N LEU A 168 -18.00 -8.10 -10.53
CA LEU A 168 -16.66 -8.57 -10.88
C LEU A 168 -16.35 -8.33 -12.37
N GLU A 169 -17.27 -8.70 -13.26
CA GLU A 169 -17.13 -8.55 -14.71
C GLU A 169 -17.11 -7.07 -15.14
N ARG A 170 -17.99 -6.24 -14.58
CA ARG A 170 -18.07 -4.80 -14.88
C ARG A 170 -16.79 -4.06 -14.50
N VAL A 171 -16.32 -4.23 -13.26
CA VAL A 171 -15.11 -3.56 -12.78
C VAL A 171 -13.87 -4.11 -13.49
N PHE A 172 -13.83 -5.41 -13.78
CA PHE A 172 -12.76 -6.02 -14.58
C PHE A 172 -12.58 -5.34 -15.95
N GLN A 173 -13.67 -5.08 -16.67
CA GLN A 173 -13.61 -4.41 -17.98
C GLN A 173 -13.03 -2.99 -17.88
N LYS A 174 -13.36 -2.25 -16.81
CA LYS A 174 -12.80 -0.91 -16.58
C LYS A 174 -11.33 -0.96 -16.16
N LEU A 175 -10.97 -1.95 -15.35
CA LEU A 175 -9.58 -2.20 -14.99
C LEU A 175 -8.74 -2.64 -16.20
N LEU A 176 -9.33 -3.20 -17.26
CA LEU A 176 -8.59 -3.44 -18.51
C LEU A 176 -8.13 -2.12 -19.17
N LEU A 177 -8.95 -1.06 -19.10
CA LEU A 177 -8.58 0.28 -19.57
C LEU A 177 -7.42 0.83 -18.73
N ASN A 178 -7.52 0.70 -17.41
CA ASN A 178 -6.46 1.14 -16.50
C ASN A 178 -5.15 0.37 -16.71
N PHE A 179 -5.21 -0.96 -16.86
CA PHE A 179 -4.04 -1.77 -17.18
C PHE A 179 -3.38 -1.32 -18.48
N THR A 180 -4.18 -1.02 -19.51
CA THR A 180 -3.67 -0.54 -20.80
C THR A 180 -3.04 0.85 -20.68
N TRP A 181 -3.61 1.73 -19.86
CA TRP A 181 -3.02 3.02 -19.53
C TRP A 181 -1.64 2.86 -18.89
N TRP A 182 -1.49 1.94 -17.93
CA TRP A 182 -0.20 1.62 -17.30
C TRP A 182 0.84 1.18 -18.32
N VAL A 183 0.51 0.19 -19.16
CA VAL A 183 1.41 -0.30 -20.21
C VAL A 183 1.83 0.82 -21.18
N ASN A 184 0.91 1.70 -21.56
CA ASN A 184 1.22 2.72 -22.57
C ASN A 184 1.88 3.98 -22.01
N ARG A 185 1.70 4.30 -20.72
CA ARG A 185 2.16 5.58 -20.12
C ARG A 185 3.25 5.43 -19.09
N LYS A 186 3.43 4.22 -18.55
CA LYS A 186 4.38 3.93 -17.48
C LYS A 186 5.41 2.90 -17.90
N ASP A 187 5.39 2.46 -19.15
CA ASP A 187 6.44 1.69 -19.83
C ASP A 187 6.66 2.34 -21.22
N ALA A 188 7.12 3.59 -21.22
CA ALA A 188 7.17 4.42 -22.43
C ALA A 188 8.05 3.80 -23.54
N ASP A 189 9.09 3.07 -23.14
CA ASP A 189 10.01 2.38 -24.05
C ASP A 189 9.54 0.96 -24.46
N GLY A 190 8.43 0.46 -23.91
CA GLY A 190 7.91 -0.87 -24.20
C GLY A 190 8.81 -2.01 -23.72
N LYS A 191 9.62 -1.77 -22.69
CA LYS A 191 10.60 -2.71 -22.13
C LYS A 191 10.00 -3.61 -21.05
N ASN A 192 8.75 -3.39 -20.64
CA ASN A 192 8.08 -4.02 -19.51
C ASN A 192 8.78 -3.74 -18.17
N ILE A 193 9.43 -2.58 -18.07
CA ILE A 193 10.02 -2.03 -16.85
C ILE A 193 9.31 -0.71 -16.59
N PHE A 194 8.66 -0.61 -15.42
CA PHE A 194 7.69 0.45 -15.22
C PHE A 194 8.26 1.62 -14.41
N GLU A 195 7.83 2.83 -14.76
CA GLU A 195 8.25 4.12 -14.20
C GLU A 195 7.04 4.78 -13.52
N GLY A 196 6.68 4.24 -12.35
CA GLY A 196 5.46 4.60 -11.63
C GLY A 196 5.52 5.97 -10.95
N GLY A 197 6.71 6.52 -10.75
CA GLY A 197 6.94 7.74 -9.98
C GLY A 197 6.59 7.56 -8.51
N PHE A 198 5.61 8.33 -8.03
CA PHE A 198 5.19 8.47 -6.63
C PHE A 198 4.81 7.15 -5.93
N LEU A 199 3.86 6.39 -6.50
CA LEU A 199 3.38 5.10 -5.99
C LEU A 199 2.99 5.07 -4.50
N GLY A 200 2.64 6.21 -3.90
CA GLY A 200 2.23 6.30 -2.49
C GLY A 200 3.35 6.08 -1.48
N LEU A 201 4.62 6.13 -1.91
CA LEU A 201 5.80 5.91 -1.07
C LEU A 201 6.70 7.16 -1.08
N ASP A 202 6.17 8.24 -0.54
CA ASP A 202 6.59 9.64 -0.70
C ASP A 202 8.11 9.87 -0.63
N ASN A 203 8.73 9.48 0.49
CA ASN A 203 10.13 9.74 0.77
C ASN A 203 11.01 8.48 0.78
N ILE A 204 10.52 7.33 0.28
CA ILE A 204 11.24 6.04 0.40
C ILE A 204 12.55 6.01 -0.41
N GLY A 205 12.64 6.83 -1.45
CA GLY A 205 13.81 6.95 -2.32
C GLY A 205 14.74 8.11 -1.93
N ILE A 206 15.90 8.14 -2.60
CA ILE A 206 16.89 9.22 -2.49
C ILE A 206 16.47 10.50 -3.21
N PHE A 207 15.73 10.36 -4.31
CA PHE A 207 15.19 11.48 -5.10
C PHE A 207 13.67 11.53 -4.99
N ASN A 208 13.11 12.72 -5.22
CA ASN A 208 11.69 12.85 -5.51
C ASN A 208 11.40 12.09 -6.81
N ARG A 209 10.56 11.05 -6.73
CA ARG A 209 10.23 10.17 -7.85
C ARG A 209 9.22 10.76 -8.83
N SER A 210 8.58 11.86 -8.46
CA SER A 210 7.61 12.58 -9.30
C SER A 210 8.25 13.67 -10.16
N ASP A 211 9.49 14.06 -9.84
CA ASP A 211 10.24 15.11 -10.54
C ASP A 211 11.30 14.52 -11.47
N PRO A 212 11.74 15.25 -12.51
CA PRO A 212 12.92 14.88 -13.27
C PRO A 212 14.14 14.68 -12.36
N LEU A 213 14.90 13.60 -12.60
CA LEU A 213 16.05 13.28 -11.77
C LEU A 213 17.15 14.36 -11.92
N PRO A 214 17.78 14.80 -10.82
CA PRO A 214 18.88 15.77 -10.87
C PRO A 214 20.12 15.23 -11.60
N THR A 215 20.21 13.90 -11.73
CA THR A 215 21.26 13.18 -12.48
C THR A 215 21.02 13.13 -13.99
N GLY A 216 19.85 13.58 -14.46
CA GLY A 216 19.31 13.13 -15.74
C GLY A 216 19.03 11.63 -15.75
N GLY A 217 18.66 11.11 -16.92
CA GLY A 217 18.26 9.71 -17.08
C GLY A 217 16.85 9.42 -16.58
N VAL A 218 16.51 8.14 -16.56
CA VAL A 218 15.18 7.61 -16.25
C VAL A 218 15.26 6.69 -15.04
N LEU A 219 14.32 6.83 -14.11
CA LEU A 219 14.23 6.00 -12.91
C LEU A 219 13.51 4.69 -13.23
N GLU A 220 14.25 3.59 -13.30
CA GLU A 220 13.69 2.25 -13.45
C GLU A 220 13.38 1.68 -12.07
N GLN A 221 12.09 1.45 -11.82
CA GLN A 221 11.57 1.18 -10.48
C GLN A 221 11.23 -0.30 -10.28
N ALA A 222 11.85 -0.92 -9.28
CA ALA A 222 11.60 -2.32 -8.92
C ALA A 222 10.21 -2.50 -8.32
N ASP A 223 9.75 -1.55 -7.51
CA ASP A 223 8.40 -1.57 -6.95
C ASP A 223 7.32 -1.39 -8.01
N SER A 224 7.44 -0.41 -8.91
CA SER A 224 6.52 -0.18 -10.02
C SER A 224 6.33 -1.45 -10.87
N THR A 225 7.45 -2.09 -11.21
CA THR A 225 7.44 -3.34 -11.98
C THR A 225 6.82 -4.49 -11.17
N GLY A 226 7.13 -4.57 -9.88
CA GLY A 226 6.51 -5.52 -8.94
C GLY A 226 5.00 -5.33 -8.80
N TRP A 227 4.52 -4.09 -8.75
CA TRP A 227 3.11 -3.74 -8.72
C TRP A 227 2.39 -4.12 -10.00
N MET A 228 3.01 -3.90 -11.17
CA MET A 228 2.42 -4.30 -12.44
C MET A 228 2.38 -5.82 -12.63
N GLY A 229 3.40 -6.55 -12.15
CA GLY A 229 3.32 -8.01 -12.04
C GLY A 229 2.14 -8.45 -11.16
N PHE A 230 1.93 -7.76 -10.03
CA PHE A 230 0.85 -8.09 -9.09
C PHE A 230 -0.51 -7.79 -9.71
N TYR A 231 -0.67 -6.64 -10.35
CA TYR A 231 -1.88 -6.28 -11.07
C TYR A 231 -2.19 -7.29 -12.18
N CYS A 232 -1.18 -7.66 -12.98
CA CYS A 232 -1.30 -8.63 -14.05
C CYS A 232 -1.80 -9.99 -13.55
N LEU A 233 -1.23 -10.50 -12.44
CA LEU A 233 -1.66 -11.75 -11.83
C LEU A 233 -3.06 -11.68 -11.21
N ASN A 234 -3.47 -10.55 -10.63
CA ASN A 234 -4.83 -10.39 -10.13
C ASN A 234 -5.85 -10.35 -11.27
N MET A 235 -5.54 -9.68 -12.39
CA MET A 235 -6.37 -9.70 -13.59
C MET A 235 -6.48 -11.10 -14.19
N LEU A 236 -5.38 -11.86 -14.23
CA LEU A 236 -5.39 -13.28 -14.61
C LEU A 236 -6.33 -14.08 -13.70
N ASN A 237 -6.23 -13.91 -12.38
CA ASN A 237 -7.06 -14.63 -11.42
C ASN A 237 -8.56 -14.34 -11.60
N ILE A 238 -8.90 -13.08 -11.85
CA ILE A 238 -10.28 -12.67 -12.18
C ILE A 238 -10.74 -13.32 -13.49
N CYS A 239 -9.90 -13.33 -14.55
CA CYS A 239 -10.24 -13.99 -15.81
C CYS A 239 -10.54 -15.48 -15.61
N LEU A 240 -9.71 -16.19 -14.83
CA LEU A 240 -9.90 -17.61 -14.54
C LEU A 240 -11.20 -17.86 -13.74
N GLU A 241 -11.58 -16.93 -12.85
CA GLU A 241 -12.84 -17.01 -12.13
C GLU A 241 -14.05 -16.76 -13.06
N LEU A 242 -14.01 -15.70 -13.88
CA LEU A 242 -15.06 -15.38 -14.86
C LEU A 242 -15.22 -16.49 -15.92
N ALA A 243 -14.11 -17.13 -16.31
CA ALA A 243 -14.09 -18.23 -17.28
C ALA A 243 -14.89 -19.47 -16.82
N LYS A 244 -15.13 -19.61 -15.50
CA LYS A 244 -16.01 -20.67 -14.97
C LYS A 244 -17.46 -20.53 -15.45
N ARG A 245 -17.92 -19.31 -15.75
CA ARG A 245 -19.26 -19.03 -16.31
C ARG A 245 -19.21 -18.74 -17.80
N ARG A 246 -18.20 -18.00 -18.27
CA ARG A 246 -18.09 -17.54 -19.67
C ARG A 246 -16.70 -17.85 -20.23
N ARG A 247 -16.60 -18.91 -21.04
CA ARG A 247 -15.32 -19.38 -21.60
C ARG A 247 -14.53 -18.34 -22.41
N ILE A 248 -15.17 -17.28 -22.90
CA ILE A 248 -14.48 -16.18 -23.62
C ILE A 248 -13.35 -15.54 -22.79
N TYR A 249 -13.43 -15.60 -21.46
CA TYR A 249 -12.37 -15.10 -20.58
C TYR A 249 -11.10 -15.97 -20.59
N GLU A 250 -11.10 -17.17 -21.18
CA GLU A 250 -9.89 -17.98 -21.38
C GLU A 250 -8.86 -17.27 -22.29
N ASP A 251 -9.33 -16.53 -23.30
CA ASP A 251 -8.46 -15.78 -24.21
C ASP A 251 -7.77 -14.61 -23.47
N MET A 252 -8.54 -13.93 -22.62
CA MET A 252 -8.01 -12.84 -21.79
C MET A 252 -7.08 -13.36 -20.69
N ALA A 253 -7.39 -14.52 -20.09
CA ALA A 253 -6.47 -15.21 -19.18
C ALA A 253 -5.13 -15.52 -19.86
N SER A 254 -5.16 -15.99 -21.11
CA SER A 254 -3.95 -16.25 -21.90
C SER A 254 -3.11 -14.98 -22.10
N LYS A 255 -3.74 -13.84 -22.42
CA LYS A 255 -3.06 -12.54 -22.49
C LYS A 255 -2.34 -12.19 -21.19
N PHE A 256 -3.03 -12.27 -20.04
CA PHE A 256 -2.42 -11.87 -18.76
C PHE A 256 -1.34 -12.83 -18.32
N PHE A 257 -1.48 -14.13 -18.61
CA PHE A 257 -0.42 -15.10 -18.40
C PHE A 257 0.84 -14.73 -19.19
N GLU A 258 0.74 -14.51 -20.50
CA GLU A 258 1.90 -14.17 -21.33
C GLU A 258 2.53 -12.83 -20.94
N HIS A 259 1.70 -11.82 -20.69
CA HIS A 259 2.16 -10.50 -20.28
C HIS A 259 2.89 -10.56 -18.93
N PHE A 260 2.44 -11.38 -17.99
CA PHE A 260 3.16 -11.61 -16.74
C PHE A 260 4.56 -12.21 -16.99
N ILE A 261 4.67 -13.17 -17.91
CA ILE A 261 5.99 -13.74 -18.25
C ILE A 261 6.92 -12.67 -18.85
N MET A 262 6.40 -11.76 -19.68
CA MET A 262 7.19 -10.66 -20.24
C MET A 262 7.72 -9.70 -19.15
N ILE A 263 6.86 -9.31 -18.20
CA ILE A 263 7.26 -8.49 -17.04
C ILE A 263 8.32 -9.22 -16.22
N SER A 264 8.10 -10.50 -15.95
CA SER A 264 9.02 -11.32 -15.17
C SER A 264 10.39 -11.43 -15.83
N ASP A 265 10.45 -11.62 -17.15
CA ASP A 265 11.69 -11.68 -17.92
C ASP A 265 12.45 -10.34 -17.87
N ALA A 266 11.76 -9.23 -18.14
CA ALA A 266 12.34 -7.88 -18.18
C ALA A 266 12.91 -7.42 -16.82
N MET A 267 12.25 -7.79 -15.72
CA MET A 267 12.72 -7.45 -14.38
C MET A 267 14.01 -8.17 -14.00
N GLN A 268 14.24 -9.35 -14.57
CA GLN A 268 15.30 -10.26 -14.17
C GLN A 268 16.49 -10.30 -15.15
N TYR A 269 16.23 -10.10 -16.43
CA TYR A 269 17.20 -10.26 -17.50
C TYR A 269 17.05 -9.11 -18.52
N ARG A 270 18.16 -8.41 -18.80
CA ARG A 270 18.26 -7.50 -19.94
C ARG A 270 19.15 -8.14 -21.00
N SER A 271 18.69 -8.14 -22.24
CA SER A 271 19.37 -8.82 -23.35
C SER A 271 20.37 -7.88 -24.03
N GLY A 272 21.46 -8.43 -24.57
CA GLY A 272 22.21 -7.75 -25.66
C GLY A 272 23.02 -6.51 -25.31
N GLY A 273 23.74 -6.47 -24.17
CA GLY A 273 24.63 -5.35 -23.83
C GLY A 273 23.91 -4.13 -23.25
N GLU A 274 22.65 -4.30 -22.84
CA GLU A 274 21.88 -3.31 -22.09
C GLU A 274 22.27 -3.26 -20.60
N SER A 275 21.77 -2.25 -19.90
CA SER A 275 21.94 -1.93 -18.49
C SER A 275 21.73 -3.11 -17.51
N LYS A 276 22.29 -3.01 -16.30
CA LYS A 276 22.16 -4.04 -15.26
C LYS A 276 20.68 -4.28 -14.88
N PRO A 277 20.27 -5.54 -14.58
CA PRO A 277 18.92 -5.86 -14.10
C PRO A 277 18.63 -5.19 -12.76
N LEU A 278 17.37 -5.16 -12.32
CA LEU A 278 16.98 -4.59 -11.02
C LEU A 278 17.32 -5.52 -9.84
N TRP A 279 17.53 -6.81 -10.11
CA TRP A 279 18.07 -7.76 -9.15
C TRP A 279 19.59 -7.61 -9.03
N ASN A 280 20.08 -7.44 -7.80
CA ASN A 280 21.50 -7.50 -7.51
C ASN A 280 21.86 -8.90 -7.00
N GLU A 281 22.77 -9.60 -7.69
CA GLU A 281 23.12 -10.99 -7.37
C GLU A 281 24.07 -11.11 -6.17
N GLU A 282 24.94 -10.11 -5.97
CA GLU A 282 25.89 -10.05 -4.87
C GLU A 282 25.17 -9.80 -3.56
N ASP A 283 24.31 -8.79 -3.54
CA ASP A 283 23.46 -8.53 -2.40
C ASP A 283 22.38 -9.61 -2.29
N GLY A 284 21.75 -10.03 -3.39
CA GLY A 284 20.56 -10.89 -3.33
C GLY A 284 19.31 -10.09 -2.92
N PHE A 285 19.14 -8.89 -3.48
CA PHE A 285 17.99 -8.01 -3.26
C PHE A 285 17.62 -7.26 -4.54
N TYR A 286 16.41 -6.73 -4.59
CA TYR A 286 15.96 -5.85 -5.67
C TYR A 286 16.18 -4.38 -5.31
N TYR A 287 16.65 -3.60 -6.28
CA TYR A 287 16.90 -2.17 -6.14
C TYR A 287 16.37 -1.40 -7.35
N ASP A 288 16.02 -0.14 -7.13
CA ASP A 288 15.81 0.81 -8.22
C ASP A 288 17.13 1.10 -8.94
N ALA A 289 17.04 1.50 -10.21
CA ALA A 289 18.19 1.89 -11.00
C ALA A 289 17.93 3.18 -11.76
N ILE A 290 18.98 3.97 -11.99
CA ILE A 290 18.96 5.09 -12.93
C ILE A 290 19.55 4.58 -14.24
N SER A 291 18.86 4.84 -15.34
CA SER A 291 19.24 4.43 -16.69
C SER A 291 19.46 5.65 -17.57
N TRP A 292 20.61 5.72 -18.22
CA TRP A 292 20.93 6.77 -19.20
C TRP A 292 20.90 6.24 -20.64
N GLY A 293 20.30 5.07 -20.85
CA GLY A 293 20.25 4.36 -22.12
C GLY A 293 21.44 3.40 -22.33
N GLY A 294 21.32 2.50 -23.30
CA GLY A 294 22.35 1.52 -23.63
C GLY A 294 22.81 0.68 -22.42
N PRO A 295 24.13 0.48 -22.21
CA PRO A 295 24.67 -0.25 -21.06
C PRO A 295 24.72 0.57 -19.76
N TRP A 296 24.42 1.87 -19.80
CA TRP A 296 24.67 2.78 -18.68
C TRP A 296 23.51 2.77 -17.69
N SER A 297 23.68 2.00 -16.61
CA SER A 297 22.81 2.12 -15.44
C SER A 297 23.56 2.09 -14.11
N HIS A 298 22.94 2.69 -13.11
CA HIS A 298 23.42 2.73 -11.74
C HIS A 298 22.32 2.27 -10.79
N GLN A 299 22.51 1.11 -10.15
CA GLN A 299 21.62 0.64 -9.10
C GLN A 299 21.80 1.50 -7.84
N MET A 300 20.69 1.74 -7.14
CA MET A 300 20.67 2.46 -5.88
C MET A 300 20.38 1.47 -4.74
N PRO A 301 21.41 0.95 -4.04
CA PRO A 301 21.27 -0.09 -3.02
C PRO A 301 20.62 0.41 -1.71
N VAL A 302 19.40 0.93 -1.81
CA VAL A 302 18.53 1.29 -0.69
C VAL A 302 17.68 0.06 -0.35
N ARG A 303 17.96 -0.58 0.78
CA ARG A 303 17.22 -1.73 1.30
C ARG A 303 15.90 -1.27 1.90
N SER A 304 14.89 -1.08 1.06
CA SER A 304 13.54 -0.66 1.46
C SER A 304 12.46 -1.65 1.01
N LEU A 305 11.19 -1.36 1.32
CA LEU A 305 10.03 -2.08 0.79
C LEU A 305 10.04 -2.19 -0.74
N VAL A 306 10.73 -1.29 -1.44
CA VAL A 306 10.93 -1.37 -2.89
C VAL A 306 11.44 -2.75 -3.31
N GLY A 307 12.40 -3.30 -2.56
CA GLY A 307 12.95 -4.62 -2.85
C GLY A 307 12.10 -5.79 -2.36
N LEU A 308 11.07 -5.53 -1.54
CA LEU A 308 10.13 -6.52 -1.01
C LEU A 308 8.83 -6.60 -1.83
N ILE A 309 8.39 -5.50 -2.44
CA ILE A 309 7.17 -5.41 -3.28
C ILE A 309 7.11 -6.48 -4.39
N PRO A 310 8.21 -6.92 -5.03
CA PRO A 310 8.16 -8.01 -6.00
C PRO A 310 7.57 -9.32 -5.46
N LEU A 311 7.60 -9.55 -4.13
CA LEU A 311 6.97 -10.70 -3.48
C LEU A 311 5.44 -10.70 -3.61
N TYR A 312 4.80 -9.55 -3.86
CA TYR A 312 3.34 -9.47 -4.05
C TYR A 312 2.89 -10.23 -5.30
N SER A 313 3.73 -10.22 -6.32
CA SER A 313 3.52 -10.94 -7.58
C SER A 313 3.70 -12.45 -7.41
N THR A 314 2.68 -13.09 -6.86
CA THR A 314 2.64 -14.55 -6.72
C THR A 314 1.22 -15.08 -6.92
N LEU A 315 1.08 -16.09 -7.78
CA LEU A 315 -0.18 -16.77 -8.06
C LEU A 315 0.06 -18.27 -8.21
N THR A 316 -0.72 -19.05 -7.49
CA THR A 316 -0.74 -20.51 -7.64
C THR A 316 -1.87 -20.93 -8.55
N LEU A 317 -1.57 -21.67 -9.61
CA LEU A 317 -2.56 -22.25 -10.51
C LEU A 317 -2.81 -23.72 -10.15
N GLU A 318 -4.05 -24.02 -9.78
CA GLU A 318 -4.51 -25.36 -9.43
C GLU A 318 -4.76 -26.20 -10.69
N PRO A 319 -4.30 -27.46 -10.75
CA PRO A 319 -4.54 -28.35 -11.88
C PRO A 319 -6.02 -28.50 -12.20
N GLU A 320 -6.89 -28.52 -11.20
CA GLU A 320 -8.34 -28.65 -11.35
C GLU A 320 -8.94 -27.45 -12.10
N VAL A 321 -8.43 -26.25 -11.85
CA VAL A 321 -8.85 -25.02 -12.56
C VAL A 321 -8.34 -25.05 -13.99
N ILE A 322 -7.05 -25.34 -14.20
CA ILE A 322 -6.45 -25.42 -15.54
C ILE A 322 -7.16 -26.47 -16.40
N ASN A 323 -7.44 -27.66 -15.85
CA ASN A 323 -8.07 -28.75 -16.58
C ASN A 323 -9.52 -28.45 -16.98
N ARG A 324 -10.20 -27.51 -16.31
CA ARG A 324 -11.55 -27.04 -16.69
C ARG A 324 -11.54 -26.00 -17.81
N LEU A 325 -10.37 -25.42 -18.12
CA LEU A 325 -10.19 -24.34 -19.09
C LEU A 325 -9.24 -24.80 -20.22
N PRO A 326 -9.75 -25.58 -21.19
CA PRO A 326 -8.91 -26.28 -22.17
C PRO A 326 -8.16 -25.35 -23.13
N SER A 327 -8.73 -24.19 -23.49
CA SER A 327 -8.07 -23.23 -24.37
C SER A 327 -6.91 -22.56 -23.65
N PHE A 328 -7.16 -22.12 -22.40
CA PHE A 328 -6.11 -21.58 -21.54
C PHE A 328 -5.00 -22.61 -21.28
N LYS A 329 -5.37 -23.84 -20.92
CA LYS A 329 -4.42 -24.94 -20.71
C LYS A 329 -3.52 -25.17 -21.93
N LYS A 330 -4.12 -25.26 -23.13
CA LYS A 330 -3.39 -25.43 -24.38
C LYS A 330 -2.39 -24.30 -24.59
N ARG A 331 -2.76 -23.06 -24.26
CA ARG A 331 -1.86 -21.91 -24.42
C ARG A 331 -0.70 -21.93 -23.42
N VAL A 332 -0.98 -22.25 -22.16
CA VAL A 332 0.06 -22.46 -21.13
C VAL A 332 1.04 -23.54 -21.59
N GLU A 333 0.54 -24.72 -21.99
CA GLU A 333 1.37 -25.83 -22.50
C GLU A 333 2.16 -25.46 -23.76
N TRP A 334 1.55 -24.71 -24.68
CA TRP A 334 2.26 -24.20 -25.85
C TRP A 334 3.42 -23.29 -25.44
N PHE A 335 3.20 -22.36 -24.51
CA PHE A 335 4.24 -21.43 -24.06
C PHE A 335 5.40 -22.19 -23.41
N ILE A 336 5.10 -23.13 -22.51
CA ILE A 336 6.10 -23.97 -21.84
C ILE A 336 6.94 -24.74 -22.86
N ASN A 337 6.31 -25.32 -23.89
CA ASN A 337 7.00 -26.16 -24.85
C ASN A 337 7.81 -25.38 -25.89
N ASN A 338 7.39 -24.16 -26.24
CA ASN A 338 7.98 -23.36 -27.32
C ASN A 338 8.88 -22.20 -26.83
N ARG A 339 8.72 -21.75 -25.57
CA ARG A 339 9.51 -20.68 -24.94
C ARG A 339 10.23 -21.21 -23.70
N LYS A 340 10.89 -22.37 -23.83
CA LYS A 340 11.49 -23.11 -22.70
C LYS A 340 12.46 -22.27 -21.88
N GLU A 341 13.34 -21.49 -22.50
CA GLU A 341 14.30 -20.65 -21.77
C GLU A 341 13.59 -19.61 -20.89
N THR A 342 12.66 -18.84 -21.46
CA THR A 342 11.88 -17.83 -20.73
C THR A 342 10.99 -18.47 -19.67
N ALA A 343 10.39 -19.62 -19.95
CA ALA A 343 9.56 -20.36 -19.00
C ALA A 343 10.39 -20.94 -17.84
N GLU A 344 11.60 -21.45 -18.10
CA GLU A 344 12.50 -21.97 -17.06
C GLU A 344 13.07 -20.87 -16.18
N ARG A 345 13.30 -19.67 -16.73
CA ARG A 345 13.85 -18.51 -16.01
C ARG A 345 12.82 -17.78 -15.16
N ASN A 346 11.56 -17.69 -15.62
CA ASN A 346 10.55 -16.79 -15.04
C ASN A 346 9.37 -17.48 -14.36
N ILE A 347 9.24 -18.81 -14.52
CA ILE A 347 8.21 -19.59 -13.84
C ILE A 347 8.96 -20.49 -12.87
N ALA A 348 8.96 -20.09 -11.59
CA ALA A 348 9.72 -20.70 -10.50
C ALA A 348 9.59 -22.23 -10.43
N SER A 349 8.55 -22.82 -11.03
CA SER A 349 8.62 -24.23 -11.38
C SER A 349 7.57 -24.73 -12.38
N MET A 350 7.97 -24.92 -13.64
CA MET A 350 7.27 -25.82 -14.56
C MET A 350 7.78 -27.26 -14.51
N LYS A 351 9.01 -27.49 -14.01
CA LYS A 351 9.65 -28.82 -13.91
C LYS A 351 9.29 -29.57 -12.61
N LYS A 352 9.17 -28.87 -11.47
CA LYS A 352 8.86 -29.44 -10.14
C LYS A 352 7.45 -29.00 -9.72
N ARG A 353 6.45 -29.86 -9.88
CA ARG A 353 5.09 -29.49 -9.47
C ARG A 353 5.07 -29.24 -7.94
N GLY A 354 4.37 -28.19 -7.52
CA GLY A 354 4.22 -27.88 -6.09
C GLY A 354 3.26 -28.85 -5.40
N GLN A 355 2.91 -28.57 -4.15
CA GLN A 355 1.94 -29.37 -3.41
C GLN A 355 0.63 -29.49 -4.20
N GLY A 356 0.11 -30.71 -4.36
CA GLY A 356 -1.11 -30.95 -5.15
C GLY A 356 -0.94 -30.73 -6.66
N ASN A 357 0.27 -30.88 -7.19
CA ASN A 357 0.61 -30.69 -8.60
C ASN A 357 0.45 -29.25 -9.15
N ARG A 358 0.40 -28.25 -8.27
CA ARG A 358 0.19 -26.83 -8.62
C ARG A 358 1.35 -26.23 -9.41
N LEU A 359 1.05 -25.16 -10.16
CA LEU A 359 2.04 -24.29 -10.81
C LEU A 359 2.17 -22.96 -10.06
N LEU A 360 3.37 -22.40 -10.00
CA LEU A 360 3.64 -21.10 -9.40
C LEU A 360 4.05 -20.09 -10.46
N LEU A 361 3.28 -19.00 -10.57
CA LEU A 361 3.68 -17.79 -11.27
C LEU A 361 4.20 -16.80 -10.23
N SER A 362 5.48 -16.43 -10.31
CA SER A 362 6.05 -15.42 -9.42
C SER A 362 7.23 -14.70 -10.06
N LEU A 363 7.43 -13.43 -9.69
CA LEU A 363 8.63 -12.65 -10.04
C LEU A 363 9.86 -13.13 -9.27
N VAL A 364 9.65 -13.83 -8.15
CA VAL A 364 10.70 -14.26 -7.23
C VAL A 364 10.83 -15.78 -7.30
N SER A 365 12.01 -16.26 -7.66
CA SER A 365 12.34 -17.70 -7.66
C SER A 365 12.55 -18.22 -6.23
N GLU A 366 12.58 -19.54 -6.04
CA GLU A 366 12.81 -20.13 -4.71
C GLU A 366 14.13 -19.65 -4.05
N ASP A 367 15.20 -19.54 -4.83
CA ASP A 367 16.51 -19.08 -4.32
C ASP A 367 16.44 -17.62 -3.87
N ARG A 368 15.91 -16.74 -4.74
CA ARG A 368 15.74 -15.32 -4.41
C ARG A 368 14.80 -15.13 -3.23
N LEU A 369 13.74 -15.93 -3.15
CA LEU A 369 12.80 -15.91 -2.02
C LEU A 369 13.54 -16.19 -0.71
N LYS A 370 14.41 -17.20 -0.66
CA LYS A 370 15.22 -17.48 0.54
C LYS A 370 16.13 -16.30 0.90
N ARG A 371 16.82 -15.71 -0.07
CA ARG A 371 17.72 -14.55 0.16
C ARG A 371 16.98 -13.30 0.63
N ILE A 372 15.82 -13.01 0.04
CA ILE A 372 14.97 -11.90 0.46
C ILE A 372 14.43 -12.15 1.87
N MET A 373 13.94 -13.37 2.16
CA MET A 373 13.42 -13.74 3.48
C MET A 373 14.48 -13.62 4.56
N GLN A 374 15.74 -13.98 4.27
CA GLN A 374 16.85 -13.81 5.20
C GLN A 374 16.96 -12.36 5.68
N ARG A 375 16.86 -11.37 4.78
CA ARG A 375 16.88 -9.95 5.18
C ARG A 375 15.56 -9.50 5.81
N MET A 376 14.44 -9.86 5.20
CA MET A 376 13.11 -9.42 5.64
C MET A 376 12.82 -9.86 7.07
N LEU A 377 13.33 -11.03 7.47
CA LEU A 377 13.11 -11.65 8.78
C LEU A 377 14.28 -11.44 9.75
N ASP A 378 15.25 -10.58 9.41
CA ASP A 378 16.35 -10.18 10.28
C ASP A 378 15.94 -8.98 11.14
N GLU A 379 16.15 -9.10 12.46
CA GLU A 379 15.77 -8.08 13.44
C GLU A 379 16.65 -6.82 13.37
N ASP A 380 17.89 -6.95 12.88
CA ASP A 380 18.82 -5.85 12.59
C ASP A 380 18.58 -5.21 11.21
N GLU A 381 17.64 -5.77 10.42
CA GLU A 381 17.19 -5.18 9.16
C GLU A 381 15.69 -4.80 9.23
N PHE A 382 14.81 -5.64 8.70
CA PHE A 382 13.42 -5.29 8.44
C PHE A 382 12.45 -5.75 9.54
N LEU A 383 12.78 -6.81 10.29
CA LEU A 383 11.86 -7.42 11.25
C LEU A 383 11.87 -6.64 12.57
N ALA A 384 10.80 -5.90 12.83
CA ALA A 384 10.57 -5.27 14.14
C ALA A 384 9.66 -6.14 15.00
N ASP A 385 9.63 -5.88 16.31
CA ASP A 385 8.69 -6.52 17.25
C ASP A 385 7.22 -6.34 16.86
N HIS A 386 6.95 -5.36 16.01
CA HIS A 386 5.60 -4.94 15.61
C HIS A 386 5.28 -5.13 14.12
N GLY A 387 6.16 -5.75 13.33
CA GLY A 387 5.95 -6.00 11.90
C GLY A 387 7.19 -5.74 11.04
N ILE A 388 7.00 -5.58 9.74
CA ILE A 388 8.07 -5.26 8.78
C ILE A 388 8.21 -3.74 8.62
N ARG A 389 9.43 -3.25 8.84
CA ARG A 389 9.84 -1.84 8.64
C ARG A 389 9.81 -1.47 7.16
N SER A 390 9.55 -0.19 6.87
CA SER A 390 9.54 0.33 5.50
C SER A 390 10.94 0.48 4.87
N LEU A 391 11.96 0.68 5.72
CA LEU A 391 13.38 0.72 5.38
C LEU A 391 14.16 -0.15 6.37
N SER A 392 15.16 -0.86 5.88
CA SER A 392 16.04 -1.68 6.72
C SER A 392 16.76 -0.82 7.75
N LYS A 393 16.79 -1.30 9.00
CA LYS A 393 17.56 -0.71 10.10
C LYS A 393 19.07 -0.70 9.86
N PHE A 394 19.57 -1.50 8.92
CA PHE A 394 20.94 -1.43 8.40
C PHE A 394 21.37 0.00 8.02
N HIS A 395 20.44 0.79 7.45
CA HIS A 395 20.70 2.17 7.03
C HIS A 395 20.80 3.18 8.17
N LYS A 396 20.68 2.74 9.43
CA LYS A 396 21.00 3.56 10.60
C LYS A 396 22.50 3.85 10.67
N ASP A 397 23.32 2.82 10.49
CA ASP A 397 24.78 2.93 10.54
C ASP A 397 25.39 3.06 9.13
N HIS A 398 24.63 2.69 8.09
CA HIS A 398 25.07 2.70 6.69
C HIS A 398 24.07 3.49 5.81
N PRO A 399 23.90 4.80 6.02
CA PRO A 399 23.03 5.60 5.16
C PRO A 399 23.52 5.54 3.71
N TYR A 400 22.57 5.51 2.77
CA TYR A 400 22.90 5.54 1.35
C TYR A 400 22.89 6.99 0.85
N SER A 401 23.96 7.42 0.19
CA SER A 401 24.08 8.78 -0.33
C SER A 401 24.64 8.84 -1.74
N MET A 402 24.28 9.89 -2.48
CA MET A 402 24.79 10.18 -3.81
C MET A 402 25.07 11.68 -3.94
N ASP A 403 26.26 12.03 -4.44
CA ASP A 403 26.63 13.40 -4.75
C ASP A 403 26.28 13.72 -6.21
N VAL A 404 25.41 14.71 -6.41
CA VAL A 404 24.94 15.14 -7.74
C VAL A 404 25.06 16.65 -7.83
N ASN A 405 25.83 17.15 -8.81
CA ASN A 405 26.04 18.59 -9.04
C ASN A 405 26.49 19.38 -7.79
N GLY A 406 27.31 18.77 -6.92
CA GLY A 406 27.79 19.38 -5.68
C GLY A 406 26.77 19.37 -4.53
N GLN A 407 25.61 18.74 -4.69
CA GLN A 407 24.63 18.50 -3.65
C GLN A 407 24.63 17.02 -3.24
N LYS A 408 24.75 16.76 -1.93
CA LYS A 408 24.61 15.41 -1.37
C LYS A 408 23.13 15.10 -1.14
N TYR A 409 22.65 14.01 -1.72
CA TYR A 409 21.35 13.42 -1.43
C TYR A 409 21.56 12.19 -0.57
N GLU A 410 20.72 11.98 0.46
CA GLU A 410 20.92 10.91 1.44
C GLU A 410 19.59 10.31 1.92
N VAL A 411 19.62 9.01 2.18
CA VAL A 411 18.56 8.23 2.82
C VAL A 411 19.16 7.52 4.03
N ALA A 412 18.62 7.82 5.21
CA ALA A 412 18.97 7.20 6.47
C ALA A 412 17.73 6.52 7.09
N TYR A 413 17.96 5.59 8.01
CA TYR A 413 16.90 4.97 8.79
C TYR A 413 16.33 5.93 9.84
N LEU A 414 15.02 6.15 9.77
CA LEU A 414 14.24 7.00 10.66
C LEU A 414 13.03 6.19 11.14
N PRO A 415 13.00 5.69 12.38
CA PRO A 415 11.94 4.80 12.83
C PRO A 415 10.58 5.49 12.98
N GLY A 416 10.54 6.80 13.21
CA GLY A 416 9.32 7.57 13.48
C GLY A 416 8.99 8.62 12.42
N ASP A 417 8.71 9.86 12.82
CA ASP A 417 8.37 10.96 11.90
C ASP A 417 9.52 11.31 10.94
N SER A 418 9.17 11.87 9.78
CA SER A 418 10.15 12.34 8.79
C SER A 418 10.95 13.53 9.32
N ASP A 419 12.26 13.55 9.04
CA ASP A 419 13.16 14.69 9.30
C ASP A 419 13.18 15.72 8.14
N SER A 420 12.39 15.47 7.09
CA SER A 420 12.31 16.32 5.90
C SER A 420 10.86 16.69 5.54
N GLY A 421 10.70 17.85 4.89
CA GLY A 421 9.40 18.35 4.42
C GLY A 421 8.97 17.84 3.05
N LEU A 422 9.68 16.87 2.46
CA LEU A 422 9.26 16.23 1.21
C LEU A 422 7.84 15.67 1.38
N PHE A 423 6.92 16.08 0.51
CA PHE A 423 5.52 15.63 0.47
C PHE A 423 4.62 15.93 1.68
N GLY A 424 4.89 17.01 2.43
CA GLY A 424 3.88 17.59 3.34
C GLY A 424 4.12 17.37 4.83
N GLY A 425 5.19 16.67 5.21
CA GLY A 425 5.65 16.59 6.60
C GLY A 425 4.93 15.53 7.45
N ASN A 426 5.62 15.08 8.49
CA ASN A 426 5.33 13.97 9.42
C ASN A 426 5.30 12.56 8.82
N SER A 427 4.64 12.33 7.67
CA SER A 427 4.60 10.99 7.03
C SER A 427 5.99 10.50 6.62
N ASN A 428 6.30 9.23 6.89
CA ASN A 428 7.63 8.67 6.69
C ASN A 428 7.65 7.19 6.26
N TRP A 429 8.33 6.92 5.15
CA TRP A 429 8.58 5.59 4.60
C TRP A 429 10.03 5.11 4.79
N ARG A 430 10.82 5.81 5.61
CA ARG A 430 12.25 5.51 5.86
C ARG A 430 12.48 4.72 7.15
N GLY A 431 11.55 3.87 7.54
CA GLY A 431 11.69 3.05 8.76
C GLY A 431 10.39 2.61 9.43
N PRO A 432 9.31 3.43 9.46
CA PRO A 432 8.08 3.05 10.13
C PRO A 432 7.40 1.81 9.54
N ILE A 433 6.49 1.23 10.31
CA ILE A 433 5.67 0.07 9.96
C ILE A 433 4.32 0.56 9.45
N TRP A 434 3.91 0.06 8.28
CA TRP A 434 2.66 0.42 7.63
C TRP A 434 1.78 -0.83 7.45
N MET A 435 0.50 -0.73 7.84
CA MET A 435 -0.41 -1.87 7.88
C MET A 435 -0.69 -2.44 6.48
N ALA A 436 -0.87 -1.58 5.48
CA ALA A 436 -1.24 -1.95 4.11
C ALA A 436 -0.21 -2.87 3.45
N VAL A 437 1.07 -2.49 3.46
CA VAL A 437 2.17 -3.23 2.85
C VAL A 437 2.50 -4.51 3.62
N ASN A 438 2.39 -4.48 4.95
CA ASN A 438 2.55 -5.67 5.79
C ASN A 438 1.44 -6.71 5.49
N PHE A 439 0.20 -6.26 5.34
CA PHE A 439 -0.92 -7.15 4.97
C PHE A 439 -0.66 -7.87 3.64
N LEU A 440 -0.12 -7.17 2.64
CA LEU A 440 0.25 -7.80 1.36
C LEU A 440 1.44 -8.76 1.48
N LEU A 441 2.45 -8.46 2.31
CA LEU A 441 3.57 -9.39 2.59
C LEU A 441 3.07 -10.67 3.25
N ILE A 442 2.14 -10.56 4.20
CA ILE A 442 1.48 -11.69 4.86
C ILE A 442 0.74 -12.54 3.82
N GLU A 443 -0.07 -11.93 2.95
CA GLU A 443 -0.78 -12.69 1.92
C GLU A 443 0.20 -13.34 0.92
N SER A 444 1.33 -12.70 0.61
CA SER A 444 2.38 -13.30 -0.22
C SER A 444 2.98 -14.53 0.43
N CYS A 445 3.31 -14.48 1.72
CA CYS A 445 3.81 -15.64 2.46
C CYS A 445 2.80 -16.80 2.44
N GLN A 446 1.51 -16.51 2.63
CA GLN A 446 0.44 -17.51 2.52
C GLN A 446 0.33 -18.12 1.11
N ARG A 447 0.48 -17.31 0.06
CA ARG A 447 0.45 -17.78 -1.34
C ARG A 447 1.65 -18.65 -1.69
N PHE A 448 2.86 -18.27 -1.25
CA PHE A 448 4.03 -19.12 -1.41
C PHE A 448 3.90 -20.42 -0.61
N HIS A 449 3.34 -20.37 0.61
CA HIS A 449 3.05 -21.57 1.39
C HIS A 449 2.04 -22.50 0.70
N LEU A 450 1.00 -21.97 0.05
CA LEU A 450 0.06 -22.78 -0.73
C LEU A 450 0.75 -23.62 -1.83
N TYR A 451 1.87 -23.10 -2.36
CA TYR A 451 2.66 -23.79 -3.38
C TYR A 451 3.71 -24.74 -2.78
N TYR A 452 4.55 -24.23 -1.87
CA TYR A 452 5.69 -24.98 -1.30
C TYR A 452 5.33 -25.88 -0.12
N GLY A 453 4.15 -25.71 0.48
CA GLY A 453 3.73 -26.45 1.66
C GLY A 453 4.68 -26.26 2.86
N ASN A 454 4.98 -27.36 3.54
CA ASN A 454 5.85 -27.40 4.72
C ASN A 454 7.33 -27.63 4.37
N ASP A 455 7.65 -27.84 3.08
CA ASP A 455 8.96 -28.25 2.62
C ASP A 455 9.94 -27.06 2.55
N LEU A 456 9.46 -25.91 2.09
CA LEU A 456 10.25 -24.68 2.09
C LEU A 456 10.18 -24.05 3.48
N LYS A 457 11.32 -24.09 4.18
CA LYS A 457 11.51 -23.42 5.46
C LYS A 457 12.55 -22.32 5.35
N VAL A 458 12.31 -21.25 6.11
CA VAL A 458 13.23 -20.13 6.29
C VAL A 458 13.42 -19.90 7.79
N GLU A 459 14.55 -19.32 8.15
CA GLU A 459 14.82 -18.95 9.54
C GLU A 459 13.97 -17.72 9.90
N CYS A 460 13.28 -17.76 11.04
CA CYS A 460 12.41 -16.66 11.46
C CYS A 460 12.38 -16.58 13.00
N PRO A 461 13.07 -15.60 13.62
CA PRO A 461 13.92 -14.58 13.01
C PRO A 461 15.20 -15.15 12.39
N THR A 462 15.79 -14.43 11.45
CA THR A 462 17.12 -14.77 10.93
C THR A 462 18.16 -14.77 12.05
N GLY A 463 19.05 -15.76 12.07
CA GLY A 463 20.04 -15.96 13.13
C GLY A 463 19.53 -16.62 14.42
N SER A 464 18.23 -16.92 14.54
CA SER A 464 17.65 -17.54 15.76
C SER A 464 17.83 -19.06 15.87
N GLY A 465 18.12 -19.75 14.76
CA GLY A 465 18.06 -21.20 14.62
C GLY A 465 16.66 -21.78 14.43
N ASP A 466 15.60 -20.97 14.51
CA ASP A 466 14.21 -21.41 14.38
C ASP A 466 13.75 -21.37 12.92
N TYR A 467 13.56 -22.54 12.31
CA TYR A 467 13.10 -22.67 10.93
C TYR A 467 11.59 -22.90 10.83
N MET A 468 10.92 -22.02 10.09
CA MET A 468 9.46 -22.02 9.90
C MET A 468 9.11 -22.14 8.42
N HIS A 469 8.01 -22.84 8.11
CA HIS A 469 7.42 -22.71 6.77
C HIS A 469 6.72 -21.35 6.63
N LEU A 470 6.51 -20.91 5.39
CA LEU A 470 6.00 -19.56 5.11
C LEU A 470 4.58 -19.28 5.67
N GLY A 471 3.77 -20.31 5.91
CA GLY A 471 2.52 -20.19 6.65
C GLY A 471 2.71 -19.68 8.10
N HIS A 472 3.65 -20.26 8.86
CA HIS A 472 3.96 -19.80 10.21
C HIS A 472 4.68 -18.45 10.21
N VAL A 473 5.47 -18.13 9.18
CA VAL A 473 6.01 -16.77 9.01
C VAL A 473 4.87 -15.76 8.86
N ALA A 474 3.84 -16.07 8.06
CA ALA A 474 2.68 -15.21 7.91
C ALA A 474 1.88 -15.03 9.22
N GLU A 475 1.79 -16.07 10.05
CA GLU A 475 1.18 -15.99 11.39
C GLU A 475 2.04 -15.15 12.35
N GLU A 476 3.35 -15.33 12.35
CA GLU A 476 4.30 -14.56 13.15
C GLU A 476 4.18 -13.05 12.87
N LEU A 477 4.16 -12.65 11.60
CA LEU A 477 3.99 -11.25 11.22
C LEU A 477 2.62 -10.70 11.64
N GLN A 478 1.56 -11.49 11.53
CA GLN A 478 0.23 -11.09 12.00
C GLN A 478 0.17 -10.93 13.52
N HIS A 479 0.85 -11.78 14.28
CA HIS A 479 0.92 -11.66 15.74
C HIS A 479 1.66 -10.38 16.14
N ARG A 480 2.82 -10.10 15.52
CA ARG A 480 3.59 -8.87 15.75
C ARG A 480 2.76 -7.60 15.48
N LEU A 481 2.00 -7.57 14.38
CA LEU A 481 1.10 -6.45 14.09
C LEU A 481 -0.07 -6.35 15.08
N GLN A 482 -0.59 -7.47 15.57
CA GLN A 482 -1.60 -7.46 16.65
C GLN A 482 -1.03 -6.95 17.98
N HIS A 483 0.26 -7.15 18.24
CA HIS A 483 0.94 -6.65 19.45
C HIS A 483 1.08 -5.12 19.49
N LEU A 484 0.92 -4.43 18.36
CA LEU A 484 0.77 -2.97 18.38
C LEU A 484 -0.41 -2.56 19.28
N PHE A 485 -1.53 -3.25 19.10
CA PHE A 485 -2.79 -2.93 19.76
C PHE A 485 -2.98 -3.70 21.04
N ALA A 486 -2.61 -4.98 21.12
CA ALA A 486 -2.90 -5.83 22.28
C ALA A 486 -2.20 -5.33 23.56
N ARG A 487 -2.87 -5.48 24.71
CA ARG A 487 -2.21 -5.21 26.01
C ARG A 487 -1.12 -6.23 26.28
N GLY A 488 0.05 -5.76 26.71
CA GLY A 488 1.10 -6.59 27.28
C GLY A 488 0.79 -7.01 28.72
N ASP A 489 1.71 -7.77 29.33
CA ASP A 489 1.61 -8.21 30.73
C ASP A 489 1.68 -7.03 31.72
N ASP A 490 2.26 -5.91 31.31
CA ASP A 490 2.29 -4.65 32.03
C ASP A 490 1.00 -3.81 31.89
N GLY A 491 0.02 -4.30 31.13
CA GLY A 491 -1.25 -3.65 30.85
C GLY A 491 -1.20 -2.54 29.80
N ARG A 492 -0.03 -2.31 29.18
CA ARG A 492 0.17 -1.22 28.20
C ARG A 492 0.00 -1.68 26.77
N ARG A 493 -0.23 -0.72 25.87
CA ARG A 493 -0.23 -0.95 24.42
C ARG A 493 0.92 -0.19 23.79
N ALA A 494 1.58 -0.77 22.79
CA ALA A 494 2.68 -0.10 22.09
C ALA A 494 2.21 1.23 21.48
N ILE A 495 1.03 1.24 20.86
CA ILE A 495 0.45 2.43 20.23
C ILE A 495 0.28 3.63 21.17
N ASN A 496 0.17 3.41 22.48
CA ASN A 496 -0.10 4.46 23.46
C ASN A 496 1.17 5.20 23.92
N ASP A 497 2.37 4.75 23.53
CA ASP A 497 3.66 5.37 23.88
C ASP A 497 3.81 5.65 25.39
N GLY A 498 3.37 4.71 26.23
CA GLY A 498 3.45 4.81 27.69
C GLY A 498 2.46 5.82 28.32
N ASN A 499 1.47 6.31 27.58
CA ASN A 499 0.47 7.25 28.07
C ASN A 499 -0.43 6.63 29.15
N GLN A 500 -0.22 7.07 30.40
CA GLN A 500 -0.92 6.56 31.59
C GLN A 500 -2.44 6.67 31.51
N MET A 501 -2.96 7.72 30.86
CA MET A 501 -4.42 7.90 30.70
C MET A 501 -4.98 6.85 29.75
N LEU A 502 -4.32 6.63 28.60
CA LEU A 502 -4.76 5.66 27.60
C LEU A 502 -4.48 4.20 27.99
N ASP A 503 -3.54 3.95 28.90
CA ASP A 503 -3.22 2.60 29.37
C ASP A 503 -4.09 2.18 30.59
N PHE A 504 -4.33 3.09 31.54
CA PHE A 504 -4.87 2.70 32.86
C PHE A 504 -6.14 3.42 33.30
N ASP A 505 -6.46 4.60 32.76
CA ASP A 505 -7.67 5.31 33.21
C ASP A 505 -8.93 4.49 32.87
N PRO A 506 -9.81 4.20 33.84
CA PRO A 506 -11.01 3.38 33.63
C PRO A 506 -11.94 3.89 32.52
N ASN A 507 -11.89 5.18 32.18
CA ASN A 507 -12.71 5.80 31.15
C ASN A 507 -12.05 5.76 29.76
N TRP A 508 -10.74 5.54 29.66
CA TRP A 508 -10.00 5.68 28.40
C TRP A 508 -9.31 4.40 27.95
N LYS A 509 -8.92 3.53 28.90
CA LYS A 509 -8.07 2.35 28.63
C LYS A 509 -8.60 1.40 27.56
N ASP A 510 -9.91 1.36 27.37
CA ASP A 510 -10.58 0.44 26.45
C ASP A 510 -10.89 1.07 25.08
N TYR A 511 -10.59 2.36 24.85
CA TYR A 511 -10.77 3.05 23.56
C TYR A 511 -9.49 3.08 22.74
N MET A 512 -9.59 2.71 21.46
CA MET A 512 -8.44 2.55 20.58
C MET A 512 -8.27 3.74 19.63
N TRP A 513 -7.02 4.17 19.44
CA TRP A 513 -6.62 5.03 18.33
C TRP A 513 -6.06 4.19 17.18
N TYR A 514 -6.42 4.56 15.96
CA TYR A 514 -5.97 3.88 14.75
C TYR A 514 -5.07 4.84 14.00
N HIS A 515 -3.77 4.63 14.18
CA HIS A 515 -2.74 5.51 13.64
C HIS A 515 -2.45 5.24 12.17
N GLU A 516 -1.86 6.22 11.50
CA GLU A 516 -1.46 6.14 10.09
C GLU A 516 -0.37 5.10 9.86
N PHE A 517 0.67 5.21 10.68
CA PHE A 517 1.82 4.32 10.71
C PHE A 517 2.34 4.18 12.14
N PHE A 518 3.29 3.28 12.33
CA PHE A 518 3.84 2.96 13.64
C PHE A 518 5.35 3.05 13.63
N ASP A 519 5.92 3.54 14.73
CA ASP A 519 7.36 3.64 14.87
C ASP A 519 8.03 2.27 14.71
N GLY A 520 9.06 2.20 13.86
CA GLY A 520 9.71 0.95 13.47
C GLY A 520 10.55 0.28 14.56
N ASP A 521 10.82 0.98 15.68
CA ASP A 521 11.56 0.43 16.82
C ASP A 521 10.66 0.20 18.04
N THR A 522 9.67 1.07 18.27
CA THR A 522 8.86 1.05 19.51
C THR A 522 7.39 0.65 19.30
N GLY A 523 6.89 0.70 18.06
CA GLY A 523 5.48 0.44 17.77
C GLY A 523 4.50 1.53 18.20
N ARG A 524 4.98 2.69 18.70
CA ARG A 524 4.10 3.82 19.02
C ARG A 524 3.35 4.31 17.79
N GLY A 525 2.11 4.75 17.99
CA GLY A 525 1.28 5.26 16.92
C GLY A 525 1.69 6.65 16.48
N LEU A 526 1.79 6.87 15.16
CA LEU A 526 2.22 8.13 14.54
C LEU A 526 1.32 8.52 13.36
N GLY A 527 1.47 9.77 12.89
CA GLY A 527 0.59 10.35 11.87
C GLY A 527 -0.86 10.47 12.34
N ALA A 528 -1.79 10.41 11.39
CA ALA A 528 -3.21 10.60 11.66
C ALA A 528 -3.77 9.59 12.66
N THR A 529 -4.44 10.05 13.72
CA THR A 529 -4.84 9.21 14.86
C THR A 529 -6.21 8.54 14.72
N HIS A 530 -7.01 8.96 13.74
CA HIS A 530 -8.32 8.40 13.41
C HIS A 530 -8.30 7.70 12.05
N GLN A 531 -7.12 7.25 11.63
CA GLN A 531 -6.89 6.59 10.36
C GLN A 531 -7.36 5.13 10.41
N CYS A 532 -8.62 4.93 10.81
CA CYS A 532 -9.32 3.67 10.64
C CYS A 532 -9.74 3.45 9.17
N GLY A 533 -8.84 3.83 8.25
CA GLY A 533 -8.77 3.47 6.85
C GLY A 533 -8.02 2.15 6.69
N TRP A 534 -6.79 2.17 6.14
CA TRP A 534 -6.02 0.91 5.99
C TRP A 534 -5.68 0.26 7.33
N THR A 535 -5.59 1.02 8.43
CA THR A 535 -5.25 0.42 9.74
C THR A 535 -6.40 -0.46 10.24
N GLY A 536 -7.62 -0.25 9.71
CA GLY A 536 -8.76 -1.16 9.88
C GLY A 536 -8.53 -2.59 9.38
N LEU A 537 -7.49 -2.85 8.56
CA LEU A 537 -7.06 -4.21 8.19
C LEU A 537 -6.76 -5.10 9.40
N ILE A 538 -6.45 -4.51 10.56
CA ILE A 538 -6.25 -5.27 11.81
C ILE A 538 -7.48 -6.12 12.17
N ALA A 539 -8.70 -5.66 11.82
CA ALA A 539 -9.92 -6.45 12.02
C ALA A 539 -9.87 -7.78 11.27
N LYS A 540 -9.32 -7.77 10.06
CA LYS A 540 -9.15 -8.96 9.22
C LYS A 540 -8.05 -9.88 9.75
N MET A 541 -6.94 -9.33 10.23
CA MET A 541 -5.85 -10.13 10.83
C MET A 541 -6.29 -10.82 12.13
N ILE A 542 -7.01 -10.10 13.00
CA ILE A 542 -7.59 -10.68 14.23
C ILE A 542 -8.60 -11.78 13.88
N HIS A 543 -9.38 -11.62 12.81
CA HIS A 543 -10.29 -12.68 12.36
C HIS A 543 -9.54 -13.95 11.92
N ASP A 544 -8.38 -13.80 11.27
CA ASP A 544 -7.61 -14.93 10.77
C ASP A 544 -6.79 -15.64 11.86
N THR A 545 -6.18 -14.90 12.77
CA THR A 545 -5.19 -15.44 13.71
C THR A 545 -5.43 -15.06 15.17
N GLY A 546 -6.50 -14.32 15.50
CA GLY A 546 -6.78 -13.87 16.87
C GLY A 546 -7.03 -15.01 17.87
N MET A 547 -7.37 -16.21 17.41
CA MET A 547 -7.46 -17.41 18.27
C MET A 547 -6.08 -17.93 18.72
N THR A 548 -5.08 -17.79 17.85
CA THR A 548 -3.72 -18.33 18.03
C THR A 548 -2.72 -17.25 18.41
N CYS A 549 -3.16 -15.99 18.44
CA CYS A 549 -2.35 -14.84 18.77
C CYS A 549 -1.80 -14.97 20.18
N ARG A 550 -0.46 -14.98 20.28
CA ARG A 550 0.25 -14.95 21.55
C ARG A 550 0.12 -13.56 22.17
N LEU A 551 0.16 -13.45 23.49
CA LEU A 551 0.24 -12.14 24.12
C LEU A 551 1.60 -11.48 23.82
N PRO A 552 1.66 -10.13 23.77
CA PRO A 552 2.93 -9.41 23.69
C PRO A 552 3.88 -9.89 24.79
N GLN A 553 5.19 -9.89 24.53
CA GLN A 553 6.24 -10.24 25.50
C GLN A 553 6.22 -11.70 26.00
N THR A 554 5.27 -12.53 25.57
CA THR A 554 5.30 -13.97 25.88
C THR A 554 6.46 -14.64 25.11
N PRO A 555 7.41 -15.31 25.80
CA PRO A 555 8.53 -15.97 25.13
C PRO A 555 8.03 -16.96 24.09
N ARG A 556 8.73 -17.06 22.96
CA ARG A 556 8.48 -18.15 22.01
C ARG A 556 8.77 -19.46 22.73
N THR A 557 7.76 -20.30 22.93
CA THR A 557 8.01 -21.69 23.28
C THR A 557 8.77 -22.29 22.10
N PRO A 558 9.97 -22.87 22.28
CA PRO A 558 10.73 -23.43 21.17
C PRO A 558 9.87 -24.47 20.46
N THR A 559 9.41 -24.14 19.26
CA THR A 559 8.50 -25.00 18.50
C THR A 559 9.16 -26.35 18.18
N GLY A 560 10.50 -26.39 18.15
CA GLY A 560 11.28 -27.62 18.04
C GLY A 560 11.07 -28.61 19.20
N ALA A 561 10.78 -28.14 20.42
CA ALA A 561 10.47 -29.00 21.57
C ALA A 561 9.00 -29.42 21.59
N ALA A 562 8.09 -28.56 21.10
CA ALA A 562 6.65 -28.81 21.11
C ALA A 562 6.14 -29.63 19.91
N ALA A 563 6.82 -29.58 18.75
CA ALA A 563 6.42 -30.36 17.56
C ALA A 563 6.36 -31.88 17.85
N HIS A 564 7.28 -32.39 18.69
CA HIS A 564 7.27 -33.78 19.14
C HIS A 564 6.09 -34.15 20.06
N TYR A 565 5.38 -33.18 20.63
CA TYR A 565 4.29 -33.40 21.60
C TYR A 565 2.89 -33.28 20.98
N PHE A 566 2.74 -32.61 19.84
CA PHE A 566 1.43 -32.26 19.26
C PHE A 566 1.12 -32.88 17.88
N ASP A 567 2.05 -33.64 17.28
CA ASP A 567 1.83 -34.34 16.00
C ASP A 567 0.66 -35.37 16.05
N ASP A 568 0.27 -35.84 17.25
CA ASP A 568 -0.81 -36.81 17.42
C ASP A 568 -2.24 -36.22 17.36
N ILE A 569 -2.41 -34.88 17.34
CA ILE A 569 -3.75 -34.27 17.44
C ILE A 569 -4.35 -33.85 16.07
N PHE A 570 -3.54 -33.69 15.03
CA PHE A 570 -4.03 -33.22 13.72
C PHE A 570 -4.28 -34.32 12.67
N THR A 571 -4.18 -35.60 13.04
CA THR A 571 -4.52 -36.75 12.17
C THR A 571 -5.79 -37.48 12.61
N SER A 572 -6.93 -36.79 12.63
CA SER A 572 -8.24 -37.46 12.65
C SER A 572 -9.07 -37.08 11.41
N THR A 573 -8.83 -37.79 10.32
CA THR A 573 -9.79 -37.87 9.21
C THR A 573 -11.01 -38.69 9.66
N GLY A 574 -12.12 -38.02 9.96
CA GLY A 574 -13.39 -38.67 10.29
C GLY A 574 -14.59 -37.79 9.92
N LYS A 575 -15.53 -38.34 9.14
CA LYS A 575 -16.74 -37.66 8.63
C LYS A 575 -17.57 -37.00 9.76
N PRO A 576 -18.25 -35.86 9.50
CA PRO A 576 -19.03 -35.18 10.52
C PRO A 576 -20.27 -36.00 10.90
N LYS A 577 -20.39 -36.36 12.19
CA LYS A 577 -21.65 -36.82 12.77
C LYS A 577 -22.54 -35.60 13.08
N LYS A 578 -23.83 -35.72 12.76
CA LYS A 578 -24.87 -34.70 12.98
C LYS A 578 -24.92 -34.24 14.46
N PRO A 579 -25.28 -32.98 14.75
CA PRO A 579 -25.34 -32.47 16.11
C PRO A 579 -26.49 -33.13 16.88
N ALA A 580 -26.16 -33.70 18.04
CA ALA A 580 -27.15 -34.13 19.02
C ALA A 580 -27.60 -32.92 19.85
N HIS A 581 -28.91 -32.80 20.07
CA HIS A 581 -29.52 -31.79 20.92
C HIS A 581 -28.94 -31.84 22.34
N LEU A 582 -28.28 -30.77 22.78
CA LEU A 582 -27.85 -30.60 24.16
C LEU A 582 -28.92 -29.89 24.98
N ARG A 583 -29.36 -30.58 26.03
CA ARG A 583 -30.38 -30.20 26.99
C ARG A 583 -29.77 -29.23 28.01
N ARG A 584 -30.42 -28.08 28.23
CA ARG A 584 -30.10 -27.11 29.30
C ARG A 584 -30.09 -27.82 30.66
N SER A 585 -28.99 -27.72 31.39
CA SER A 585 -28.92 -28.03 32.83
C SER A 585 -28.36 -26.83 33.56
N SER A 586 -29.18 -26.25 34.42
CA SER A 586 -28.88 -25.19 35.37
C SER A 586 -28.28 -25.79 36.64
N THR A 587 -27.08 -25.38 37.03
CA THR A 587 -26.70 -25.32 38.44
C THR A 587 -25.83 -24.09 38.69
N SER A 588 -26.39 -23.21 39.51
CA SER A 588 -25.77 -22.06 40.17
C SER A 588 -24.81 -22.53 41.25
N ARG A 589 -23.63 -21.91 41.39
CA ARG A 589 -23.07 -21.48 42.68
C ARG A 589 -22.19 -20.23 42.48
N SER A 590 -22.66 -19.16 43.09
CA SER A 590 -21.99 -17.88 43.34
C SER A 590 -21.22 -17.96 44.66
N ILE A 591 -20.03 -17.36 44.70
CA ILE A 591 -19.25 -16.87 45.86
C ILE A 591 -18.12 -16.01 45.24
N GLY A 592 -17.85 -14.76 45.61
CA GLY A 592 -18.48 -13.91 46.60
C GLY A 592 -18.12 -12.45 46.33
N PHE A 593 -19.13 -11.60 46.42
CA PHE A 593 -19.02 -10.18 46.75
C PHE A 593 -18.62 -10.06 48.23
N ARG A 594 -17.72 -9.13 48.56
CA ARG A 594 -17.76 -8.41 49.83
C ARG A 594 -17.75 -6.92 49.56
N SER A 595 -18.90 -6.33 49.83
CA SER A 595 -19.15 -4.91 50.08
C SER A 595 -18.57 -4.51 51.44
N ASP A 596 -18.06 -3.29 51.55
CA ASP A 596 -18.27 -2.47 52.74
C ASP A 596 -18.76 -1.09 52.26
N TRP A 597 -19.88 -0.68 52.84
CA TRP A 597 -20.59 0.57 52.59
C TRP A 597 -20.71 1.26 53.95
N GLU A 598 -20.15 2.46 54.10
CA GLU A 598 -20.59 3.39 55.13
C GLU A 598 -21.13 4.64 54.46
N THR A 599 -22.36 4.96 54.86
CA THR A 599 -23.14 6.13 54.46
C THR A 599 -23.01 7.13 55.60
N SER A 600 -22.62 8.38 55.32
CA SER A 600 -22.97 9.51 56.17
C SER A 600 -23.50 10.65 55.31
N THR A 601 -24.73 11.05 55.61
CA THR A 601 -25.55 12.09 54.99
C THR A 601 -25.18 13.50 55.43
N ASN A 602 -25.34 14.44 54.48
CA ASN A 602 -25.67 15.88 54.59
C ASN A 602 -24.69 16.88 55.22
N GLY A 603 -24.45 17.99 54.50
CA GLY A 603 -23.92 19.26 55.02
C GLY A 603 -23.41 20.22 53.93
N ASP A 604 -24.31 21.08 53.45
CA ASP A 604 -24.20 22.49 53.00
C ASP A 604 -22.94 23.10 52.33
N GLU A 605 -23.23 23.72 51.19
CA GLU A 605 -22.90 25.09 50.70
C GLU A 605 -21.49 25.73 50.81
N ASP A 606 -21.20 26.46 49.73
CA ASP A 606 -20.34 27.63 49.53
C ASP A 606 -18.87 27.51 49.04
N GLU A 607 -18.73 27.99 47.79
CA GLU A 607 -17.70 28.86 47.19
C GLU A 607 -16.20 28.60 47.48
N VAL A 608 -15.40 28.45 46.42
CA VAL A 608 -14.54 29.51 45.84
C VAL A 608 -13.93 29.02 44.52
N MET A 609 -14.17 29.78 43.45
CA MET A 609 -13.52 29.69 42.14
C MET A 609 -12.07 30.22 42.18
N SER A 610 -11.10 29.45 41.64
CA SER A 610 -9.94 29.99 40.91
C SER A 610 -9.20 28.91 40.09
N PRO A 611 -8.55 29.29 38.98
CA PRO A 611 -8.54 28.48 37.76
C PRO A 611 -7.37 27.50 37.67
N ILE A 612 -7.68 26.25 37.29
CA ILE A 612 -6.70 25.26 36.86
C ILE A 612 -6.12 25.69 35.51
N ARG A 613 -4.84 26.08 35.51
CA ARG A 613 -4.03 26.27 34.30
C ARG A 613 -3.98 24.96 33.51
N ARG A 614 -4.71 24.89 32.39
CA ARG A 614 -4.45 23.91 31.32
C ARG A 614 -3.12 24.26 30.67
N LYS A 615 -2.09 23.44 30.88
CA LYS A 615 -0.92 23.41 29.99
C LYS A 615 -1.29 22.51 28.81
N ASN A 616 -1.38 23.12 27.62
CA ASN A 616 -1.44 22.39 26.36
C ASN A 616 -0.17 21.54 26.22
N SER A 617 -0.34 20.27 25.85
CA SER A 617 0.72 19.38 25.40
C SER A 617 1.13 19.78 23.98
N VAL A 618 1.95 20.82 23.88
CA VAL A 618 2.86 21.00 22.74
C VAL A 618 4.22 20.65 23.31
N GLY A 619 4.86 19.62 22.77
CA GLY A 619 6.22 19.23 23.15
C GLY A 619 7.11 20.47 23.06
N VAL A 620 7.80 20.78 24.16
CA VAL A 620 8.86 21.78 24.14
C VAL A 620 9.97 21.15 23.30
N ALA A 621 10.01 21.53 22.02
CA ALA A 621 11.17 21.26 21.20
C ALA A 621 12.38 21.90 21.90
N ASP A 622 13.43 21.10 22.09
CA ASP A 622 14.72 21.57 22.57
C ASP A 622 15.16 22.82 21.79
N GLU A 623 15.82 23.79 22.44
CA GLU A 623 16.29 25.01 21.77
C GLU A 623 17.20 24.69 20.57
N GLU A 624 17.90 23.56 20.64
CA GLU A 624 18.72 23.02 19.56
C GLU A 624 17.87 22.51 18.38
N ALA A 625 16.74 21.84 18.64
CA ALA A 625 15.82 21.36 17.61
C ALA A 625 15.08 22.52 16.91
N ILE A 626 14.72 23.57 17.65
CA ILE A 626 14.13 24.80 17.08
C ILE A 626 15.16 25.50 16.17
N LYS A 627 16.43 25.54 16.59
CA LYS A 627 17.51 26.14 15.82
C LYS A 627 17.81 25.35 14.53
N GLN A 628 17.87 24.03 14.60
CA GLN A 628 18.02 23.16 13.42
C GLN A 628 16.86 23.31 12.44
N ARG A 629 15.62 23.41 12.95
CA ARG A 629 14.45 23.68 12.12
C ARG A 629 14.53 25.03 11.41
N LEU A 630 14.92 26.09 12.13
CA LEU A 630 15.10 27.42 11.55
C LEU A 630 16.19 27.46 10.48
N GLU A 631 17.30 26.74 10.67
CA GLU A 631 18.36 26.62 9.66
C GLU A 631 17.88 25.84 8.43
N SER A 632 17.09 24.79 8.62
CA SER A 632 16.46 24.01 7.54
C SER A 632 15.46 24.86 6.74
N ASP A 633 14.59 25.61 7.43
CA ASP A 633 13.61 26.51 6.82
C ASP A 633 14.29 27.65 6.05
N GLN A 634 15.42 28.17 6.53
CA GLN A 634 16.22 29.16 5.80
C GLN A 634 16.84 28.58 4.52
N ARG A 635 17.36 27.34 4.56
CA ARG A 635 17.88 26.64 3.37
C ARG A 635 16.79 26.40 2.34
N LEU A 636 15.61 25.96 2.78
CA LEU A 636 14.45 25.74 1.92
C LEU A 636 13.99 27.05 1.27
N ASN A 637 13.87 28.13 2.05
CA ASN A 637 13.52 29.45 1.54
C ASN A 637 14.55 29.97 0.52
N HIS A 638 15.85 29.74 0.76
CA HIS A 638 16.90 30.13 -0.18
C HIS A 638 16.80 29.34 -1.48
N TYR A 639 16.55 28.03 -1.42
CA TYR A 639 16.33 27.17 -2.58
C TYR A 639 15.11 27.59 -3.40
N VAL A 640 13.97 27.78 -2.75
CA VAL A 640 12.71 28.21 -3.39
C VAL A 640 12.86 29.59 -4.03
N SER A 641 13.50 30.53 -3.33
CA SER A 641 13.78 31.86 -3.88
C SER A 641 14.72 31.81 -5.09
N GLY A 642 15.72 30.91 -5.08
CA GLY A 642 16.63 30.68 -6.20
C GLY A 642 15.97 30.08 -7.43
N GLN A 643 15.02 29.14 -7.24
CA GLN A 643 14.20 28.56 -8.31
C GLN A 643 13.27 29.61 -8.92
N LEU A 644 12.57 30.39 -8.07
CA LEU A 644 11.72 31.49 -8.51
C LEU A 644 12.51 32.58 -9.26
N ARG A 645 13.76 32.82 -8.87
CA ARG A 645 14.63 33.78 -9.56
C ARG A 645 15.03 33.29 -10.95
N ARG A 646 15.38 32.00 -11.11
CA ARG A 646 15.70 31.40 -12.42
C ARG A 646 14.52 31.41 -13.37
N ILE A 647 13.32 31.12 -12.87
CA ILE A 647 12.07 31.21 -13.65
C ILE A 647 11.79 32.66 -14.06
N LYS A 648 12.07 33.63 -13.19
CA LYS A 648 11.89 35.07 -13.50
C LYS A 648 12.93 35.64 -14.45
N THR A 649 14.17 35.11 -14.48
CA THR A 649 15.26 35.64 -15.31
C THR A 649 15.35 35.01 -16.70
N GLY A 650 14.48 34.06 -17.04
CA GLY A 650 14.33 33.57 -18.43
C GLY A 650 15.58 32.90 -19.03
N MET A 651 16.54 32.46 -18.22
CA MET A 651 17.69 31.68 -18.70
C MET A 651 17.26 30.23 -18.93
N GLN A 652 16.70 29.97 -20.11
CA GLN A 652 16.65 28.64 -20.74
C GLN A 652 17.70 28.64 -21.85
N ASP A 653 18.80 27.91 -21.65
CA ASP A 653 19.69 27.57 -22.75
C ASP A 653 18.93 26.61 -23.69
N TYR A 654 18.69 27.08 -24.91
CA TYR A 654 18.02 26.37 -25.99
C TYR A 654 19.02 26.28 -27.15
N GLU A 655 19.51 25.10 -27.47
CA GLU A 655 20.13 24.81 -28.78
C GLU A 655 19.12 24.03 -29.65
N PRO A 656 18.81 24.51 -30.87
CA PRO A 656 17.98 23.81 -31.84
C PRO A 656 18.80 23.18 -33.00
N ASP A 657 18.10 22.36 -33.80
CA ASP A 657 18.46 21.66 -35.07
C ASP A 657 18.77 20.16 -34.88
N GLU A 658 18.25 19.20 -35.68
CA GLU A 658 17.61 19.27 -37.00
C GLU A 658 16.93 17.91 -37.35
N PHE A 659 16.05 17.97 -38.37
CA PHE A 659 15.49 16.91 -39.24
C PHE A 659 14.06 16.34 -39.04
N GLU A 660 13.22 16.84 -39.95
CA GLU A 660 11.98 16.33 -40.51
C GLU A 660 12.05 14.86 -40.99
N THR A 661 10.91 14.16 -40.98
CA THR A 661 10.60 13.19 -42.03
C THR A 661 9.10 13.19 -42.35
N MET A 662 8.85 13.23 -43.65
CA MET A 662 7.58 13.40 -44.32
C MET A 662 6.68 12.15 -44.23
N THR A 663 5.38 12.38 -44.09
CA THR A 663 4.33 11.41 -44.39
C THR A 663 3.92 11.54 -45.87
N ASP A 664 4.22 10.52 -46.66
CA ASP A 664 3.64 10.32 -47.98
C ASP A 664 2.20 9.75 -47.87
N GLY A 665 1.30 10.23 -48.73
CA GLY A 665 0.23 9.39 -49.29
C GLY A 665 -1.18 9.97 -49.42
N ALA A 666 -1.47 10.51 -50.61
CA ALA A 666 -2.79 10.71 -51.27
C ALA A 666 -3.70 11.84 -50.73
N SER A 667 -4.31 12.73 -51.52
CA SER A 667 -4.47 12.85 -52.98
C SER A 667 -5.02 14.23 -53.34
N GLU A 668 -4.46 14.81 -54.42
CA GLU A 668 -5.07 15.64 -55.48
C GLU A 668 -5.75 17.02 -55.22
N GLU A 669 -5.12 18.00 -55.90
CA GLU A 669 -5.66 19.12 -56.70
C GLU A 669 -6.09 20.48 -56.08
N LYS A 670 -5.16 21.44 -56.30
CA LYS A 670 -5.29 22.82 -56.85
C LYS A 670 -5.50 24.04 -55.94
N PRO A 671 -4.91 25.22 -56.30
CA PRO A 671 -4.49 26.24 -55.34
C PRO A 671 -5.16 27.62 -55.52
N ALA A 672 -5.17 28.45 -54.47
CA ALA A 672 -5.35 29.90 -54.61
C ALA A 672 -4.69 30.70 -53.47
N ARG A 673 -3.56 31.33 -53.81
CA ARG A 673 -3.10 32.71 -53.52
C ARG A 673 -3.55 33.41 -52.23
N GLY A 674 -2.56 33.98 -51.52
CA GLY A 674 -2.45 35.45 -51.47
C GLY A 674 -1.95 36.11 -50.18
N ARG A 675 -0.81 36.80 -50.31
CA ARG A 675 -0.39 38.11 -49.71
C ARG A 675 -0.24 38.19 -48.19
N SER A 676 0.97 38.39 -47.65
CA SER A 676 1.87 39.56 -47.67
C SER A 676 1.30 40.83 -47.02
N ASN A 677 1.90 41.25 -45.91
CA ASN A 677 2.66 42.51 -45.81
C ASN A 677 3.17 42.72 -44.37
N GLY A 678 4.46 43.03 -44.26
CA GLY A 678 5.08 43.47 -43.00
C GLY A 678 5.16 44.99 -42.89
N HIS A 679 5.65 45.47 -41.75
CA HIS A 679 6.39 46.73 -41.66
C HIS A 679 7.29 46.77 -40.42
N LYS A 680 8.45 47.37 -40.60
CA LYS A 680 9.52 47.67 -39.64
C LYS A 680 9.20 48.97 -38.90
N ASP A 681 9.76 49.16 -37.71
CA ASP A 681 10.64 50.29 -37.41
C ASP A 681 11.37 50.07 -36.06
N GLY A 682 12.61 50.57 -35.98
CA GLY A 682 13.53 50.39 -34.88
C GLY A 682 13.71 51.63 -33.99
N GLY A 683 14.54 51.48 -32.96
CA GLY A 683 15.03 52.57 -32.11
C GLY A 683 15.93 52.06 -30.97
N ASP A 684 17.21 52.44 -31.02
CA ASP A 684 18.25 52.28 -30.00
C ASP A 684 17.91 53.00 -28.68
N TYR A 685 18.30 52.43 -27.53
CA TYR A 685 18.79 53.15 -26.33
C TYR A 685 19.54 52.16 -25.40
N PHE A 686 20.88 52.26 -25.37
CA PHE A 686 21.74 51.73 -24.30
C PHE A 686 22.36 52.93 -23.57
N GLU A 687 22.13 53.08 -22.27
CA GLU A 687 23.10 53.65 -21.32
C GLU A 687 22.71 53.37 -19.85
N GLN A 688 23.68 52.77 -19.14
CA GLN A 688 24.09 52.97 -17.73
C GLN A 688 23.12 52.63 -16.57
N ASP A 689 23.44 51.55 -15.85
CA ASP A 689 22.95 51.25 -14.49
C ASP A 689 24.14 51.09 -13.50
N PRO A 690 24.25 51.91 -12.44
CA PRO A 690 25.26 51.79 -11.40
C PRO A 690 24.70 51.06 -10.17
N TYR A 691 24.84 49.73 -10.10
CA TYR A 691 24.47 48.96 -8.91
C TYR A 691 25.46 47.83 -8.52
N PHE A 692 26.76 48.08 -8.72
CA PHE A 692 27.81 47.26 -8.12
C PHE A 692 28.85 48.14 -7.41
N THR A 693 28.60 48.45 -6.13
CA THR A 693 29.65 48.65 -5.10
C THR A 693 29.02 48.76 -3.71
N ARG A 694 28.98 47.64 -2.97
CA ARG A 694 29.55 47.44 -1.62
C ARG A 694 29.07 46.15 -0.98
#